data_AF-A0A094HKY5-F1
#
_entry.id   AF-A0A094HKY5-F1
#
_cell.length_a   1.000
_cell.length_b   1.000
_cell.length_c   1.000
_cell.angle_alpha   90.00
_cell.angle_beta   90.00
_cell.angle_gamma   90.00
#
_symmetry.space_group_name_H-M   'P 1'
#
loop_
_entity.id
_entity.type
_entity.pdbx_description
1 polymer ?
#
loop_
_entity_poly.entity_id
_entity_poly.type
_entity_poly.pdbx_seq_one_letter_code
_entity_poly.pdbx_strand_id
1 'polypeptide(L)'
;MAGASCPFCGYEAKTEYDILYHMEDLHSEGNSPFIPTDAHPVDATQEGHPSRSSQAMEDVGYVECPISECGETVPMAELDGHLELHSMEDSDRDSHVDSPAWKWEGATEPADSKFDTSLPTALRNLDEGSDPPLLSAADRQSKAKESWRGILNMPKSIVTPHVATKSKSGKGRLGTAELGPHAYEDKMPAWLHNLLLSDGMPRTTTKLNSSGGIKTVKKIGNYVPGVLPVLETLIEQDPDTEYAYTCHPSVEHVSKLKNEGGFCGYRNIQMLTSYIVNNRSQGCYHFKEKMPTIFQIQEFIEHAWDVGINTVGRAETGGIIGTRKYIGTPEAQAMLRSLDIDCDAQAFKTDGKLAADEILMKNVEEYFRASGVDSTSKIRRTQLPPIYFQHPGHSMTIVGIEKKLDGSKNLLVFDPMFHDAPDVIKLIGRTSFSVKNPAEFLRAYRRNMKYLKKYRAFEVLSQLNFITGNKHKLAEVQAILGDAVDLQSRSIDLVEIQGTIEEISKDKCRRAAEEVQGPVLVEDTALIFNAFKNLPGPYIKWFFESLGHDGLNKLLAGFEDKSAESVCTFAYSEGPGHEPIIFQGRTEGKIVPARGAIAFGWDPIFEYGPAGQTYAEMPKAEKNKISHRGKALEKLKAWLLEAVDSSKA
;
A
#
# COMPACT_ATOMS: atom_id res chain seq x y z
N MET A 1 -59.52 5.42 3.20
CA MET A 1 -58.15 5.94 3.42
C MET A 1 -58.30 7.42 3.60
N ALA A 2 -57.98 7.93 4.81
CA ALA A 2 -58.13 9.34 5.11
C ALA A 2 -57.13 10.11 4.24
N GLY A 3 -57.62 11.03 3.40
CA GLY A 3 -56.75 11.97 2.70
C GLY A 3 -56.05 12.84 3.73
N ALA A 4 -54.76 13.10 3.52
CA ALA A 4 -54.07 14.10 4.31
C ALA A 4 -54.45 15.49 3.76
N SER A 5 -54.39 16.53 4.59
CA SER A 5 -54.71 17.90 4.21
C SER A 5 -53.54 18.82 4.56
N CYS A 6 -53.11 19.67 3.64
CA CYS A 6 -52.06 20.64 3.85
C CYS A 6 -52.46 21.62 4.97
N PRO A 7 -51.68 21.74 6.06
CA PRO A 7 -52.04 22.56 7.21
C PRO A 7 -51.92 24.07 6.95
N PHE A 8 -51.26 24.49 5.87
CA PHE A 8 -51.02 25.90 5.56
C PHE A 8 -52.10 26.52 4.65
N CYS A 9 -52.74 25.72 3.78
CA CYS A 9 -53.75 26.22 2.86
C CYS A 9 -55.02 25.35 2.75
N GLY A 10 -55.07 24.20 3.43
CA GLY A 10 -56.22 23.30 3.44
C GLY A 10 -56.36 22.41 2.20
N TYR A 11 -55.35 22.32 1.34
CA TYR A 11 -55.36 21.44 0.16
C TYR A 11 -55.38 19.95 0.55
N GLU A 12 -56.39 19.19 0.11
CA GLU A 12 -56.50 17.75 0.36
C GLU A 12 -55.88 16.93 -0.78
N ALA A 13 -54.94 16.04 -0.45
CA ALA A 13 -54.36 15.11 -1.42
C ALA A 13 -54.69 13.66 -1.08
N LYS A 14 -54.69 12.84 -2.14
CA LYS A 14 -55.08 11.43 -2.06
C LYS A 14 -53.99 10.55 -1.45
N THR A 15 -52.74 11.02 -1.43
CA THR A 15 -51.59 10.33 -0.84
C THR A 15 -50.71 11.30 -0.06
N GLU A 16 -49.98 10.80 0.94
CA GLU A 16 -49.04 11.63 1.74
C GLU A 16 -47.89 12.20 0.89
N TYR A 17 -47.47 11.48 -0.15
CA TYR A 17 -46.42 11.91 -1.05
C TYR A 17 -46.80 13.16 -1.84
N ASP A 18 -48.06 13.22 -2.31
CA ASP A 18 -48.58 14.38 -3.06
C ASP A 18 -48.68 15.63 -2.18
N ILE A 19 -48.85 15.47 -0.86
CA ILE A 19 -48.85 16.58 0.11
C ILE A 19 -47.46 17.10 0.40
N LEU A 20 -46.47 16.21 0.52
CA LEU A 20 -45.08 16.62 0.67
C LEU A 20 -44.63 17.45 -0.53
N TYR A 21 -44.95 16.99 -1.74
CA TYR A 21 -44.64 17.72 -2.97
C TYR A 21 -45.38 19.08 -3.03
N HIS A 22 -46.67 19.10 -2.70
CA HIS A 22 -47.45 20.34 -2.65
C HIS A 22 -46.88 21.36 -1.63
N MET A 23 -46.41 20.90 -0.47
CA MET A 23 -45.80 21.74 0.56
C MET A 23 -44.44 22.31 0.10
N GLU A 24 -43.63 21.52 -0.60
CA GLU A 24 -42.36 21.99 -1.17
C GLU A 24 -42.54 23.00 -2.30
N ASP A 25 -43.57 22.84 -3.13
CA ASP A 25 -43.70 23.63 -4.35
C ASP A 25 -44.44 24.96 -4.12
N LEU A 26 -45.45 24.99 -3.23
CA LEU A 26 -46.37 26.13 -3.08
C LEU A 26 -46.29 26.86 -1.74
N HIS A 27 -45.54 26.33 -0.76
CA HIS A 27 -45.29 26.98 0.53
C HIS A 27 -43.80 27.27 0.78
N SER A 28 -43.03 27.40 -0.30
CA SER A 28 -41.58 27.60 -0.32
C SER A 28 -41.14 29.05 -0.13
N GLU A 29 -41.71 29.76 0.86
CA GLU A 29 -41.11 31.03 1.32
C GLU A 29 -41.07 31.14 2.85
N GLY A 30 -39.83 31.08 3.38
CA GLY A 30 -39.46 31.60 4.70
C GLY A 30 -39.12 30.53 5.75
N ASN A 31 -37.82 30.28 5.95
CA ASN A 31 -37.19 29.45 6.98
C ASN A 31 -37.25 27.92 6.77
N SER A 32 -36.58 27.44 5.73
CA SER A 32 -36.09 26.05 5.67
C SER A 32 -34.70 25.95 6.34
N PRO A 33 -34.44 24.99 7.26
CA PRO A 33 -33.17 24.87 7.99
C PRO A 33 -31.95 24.44 7.15
N PHE A 34 -32.10 24.26 5.83
CA PHE A 34 -31.18 23.45 5.03
C PHE A 34 -30.50 24.16 3.85
N ILE A 35 -30.57 25.49 3.74
CA ILE A 35 -29.80 26.23 2.72
C ILE A 35 -29.34 27.58 3.28
N PRO A 36 -28.01 27.84 3.43
CA PRO A 36 -27.51 29.20 3.55
C PRO A 36 -27.52 29.88 2.16
N THR A 37 -28.26 30.97 2.07
CA THR A 37 -28.33 31.92 0.94
C THR A 37 -27.07 32.76 0.82
N ASP A 38 -26.65 33.01 -0.42
CA ASP A 38 -25.58 33.96 -0.76
C ASP A 38 -25.92 35.38 -0.29
N ALA A 39 -25.30 35.78 0.81
CA ALA A 39 -25.08 37.17 1.15
C ALA A 39 -23.69 37.27 1.78
N HIS A 40 -22.76 37.94 1.11
CA HIS A 40 -21.54 38.42 1.74
C HIS A 40 -21.90 39.48 2.79
N PRO A 41 -21.51 39.33 4.07
CA PRO A 41 -21.21 40.47 4.91
C PRO A 41 -19.72 40.76 4.75
N VAL A 42 -19.46 41.89 4.12
CA VAL A 42 -18.27 42.68 4.41
C VAL A 42 -18.30 42.93 5.92
N ASP A 43 -17.17 42.69 6.59
CA ASP A 43 -16.92 42.92 8.02
C ASP A 43 -17.15 41.72 8.98
N ALA A 44 -16.24 40.75 8.91
CA ALA A 44 -16.02 39.76 9.97
C ALA A 44 -14.59 39.88 10.49
N THR A 45 -14.26 41.05 11.06
CA THR A 45 -13.06 41.22 11.91
C THR A 45 -13.39 41.26 13.41
N GLN A 46 -14.64 41.00 13.80
CA GLN A 46 -15.05 41.02 15.21
C GLN A 46 -16.14 40.00 15.55
N GLU A 47 -15.87 38.70 15.39
CA GLU A 47 -16.52 37.68 16.23
C GLU A 47 -15.45 36.67 16.67
N GLY A 48 -15.22 36.60 17.98
CA GLY A 48 -14.11 35.86 18.56
C GLY A 48 -14.20 34.36 18.29
N HIS A 49 -13.06 33.78 17.94
CA HIS A 49 -12.79 32.35 18.07
C HIS A 49 -13.36 31.83 19.40
N PRO A 50 -14.16 30.75 19.42
CA PRO A 50 -14.46 30.09 20.67
C PRO A 50 -13.14 29.50 21.19
N SER A 51 -12.56 30.16 22.18
CA SER A 51 -11.39 29.72 22.93
C SER A 51 -11.74 28.47 23.74
N ARG A 52 -11.65 27.31 23.09
CA ARG A 52 -11.65 26.01 23.76
C ARG A 52 -10.86 24.97 22.94
N SER A 53 -9.54 25.13 22.94
CA SER A 53 -8.56 24.03 22.73
C SER A 53 -7.11 24.39 23.10
N SER A 54 -6.78 25.65 23.43
CA SER A 54 -5.39 26.07 23.67
C SER A 54 -4.68 25.26 24.77
N GLN A 55 -5.36 24.95 25.87
CA GLN A 55 -4.75 24.19 26.98
C GLN A 55 -4.44 22.72 26.64
N ALA A 56 -5.24 22.05 25.81
CA ALA A 56 -5.00 20.65 25.44
C ALA A 56 -3.94 20.51 24.33
N MET A 57 -3.74 21.56 23.52
CA MET A 57 -2.72 21.61 22.47
C MET A 57 -1.33 21.98 23.02
N GLU A 58 -1.28 22.88 24.00
CA GLU A 58 -0.05 23.26 24.71
C GLU A 58 0.55 22.08 25.50
N ASP A 59 -0.27 21.24 26.13
CA ASP A 59 0.19 20.08 26.92
C ASP A 59 0.82 18.94 26.08
N VAL A 60 0.67 18.97 24.74
CA VAL A 60 1.12 17.89 23.82
C VAL A 60 2.15 18.39 22.80
N GLY A 61 2.56 19.67 22.87
CA GLY A 61 3.64 20.23 22.05
C GLY A 61 3.29 20.49 20.59
N TYR A 62 2.01 20.69 20.26
CA TYR A 62 1.53 21.02 18.91
C TYR A 62 1.11 22.50 18.82
N VAL A 63 1.33 23.10 17.66
CA VAL A 63 1.00 24.50 17.35
C VAL A 63 0.30 24.63 16.01
N GLU A 64 -0.68 25.51 15.93
CA GLU A 64 -1.28 25.89 14.65
C GLU A 64 -0.29 26.72 13.84
N CYS A 65 -0.17 26.40 12.55
CA CYS A 65 0.61 27.20 11.63
C CYS A 65 0.06 28.64 11.58
N PRO A 66 0.90 29.68 11.74
CA PRO A 66 0.45 31.08 11.73
C PRO A 66 0.01 31.58 10.34
N ILE A 67 0.21 30.80 9.28
CA ILE A 67 -0.17 31.16 7.92
C ILE A 67 -1.67 30.88 7.73
N SER A 68 -2.44 31.93 7.48
CA SER A 68 -3.90 31.95 7.52
C SER A 68 -4.60 30.98 6.56
N GLU A 69 -3.93 30.54 5.48
CA GLU A 69 -4.48 29.59 4.51
C GLU A 69 -3.96 28.15 4.69
N CYS A 70 -3.09 27.91 5.67
CA CYS A 70 -2.43 26.63 5.88
C CYS A 70 -3.35 25.59 6.53
N GLY A 71 -3.93 25.94 7.69
CA GLY A 71 -4.78 25.04 8.49
C GLY A 71 -4.08 23.87 9.17
N GLU A 72 -2.76 23.72 9.04
CA GLU A 72 -2.01 22.61 9.66
C GLU A 72 -1.71 22.85 11.14
N THR A 73 -1.77 21.77 11.91
CA THR A 73 -1.27 21.73 13.29
C THR A 73 0.00 20.88 13.30
N VAL A 74 1.14 21.52 13.58
CA VAL A 74 2.47 20.89 13.51
C VAL A 74 3.09 20.76 14.89
N PRO A 75 3.95 19.76 15.13
CA PRO A 75 4.77 19.74 16.33
C PRO A 75 5.62 21.03 16.43
N MET A 76 5.77 21.58 17.63
CA MET A 76 6.55 22.81 17.86
C MET A 76 7.98 22.70 17.31
N ALA A 77 8.60 21.51 17.44
CA ALA A 77 9.95 21.24 16.92
C ALA A 77 10.05 21.27 15.38
N GLU A 78 8.91 21.19 14.69
CA GLU A 78 8.82 21.17 13.22
C GLU A 78 8.31 22.48 12.64
N LEU A 79 7.86 23.43 13.46
CA LEU A 79 7.28 24.69 13.01
C LEU A 79 8.24 25.48 12.11
N ASP A 80 9.51 25.61 12.48
CA ASP A 80 10.49 26.37 11.68
C ASP A 80 10.70 25.75 10.29
N GLY A 81 10.81 24.41 10.23
CA GLY A 81 10.97 23.70 8.95
C GLY A 81 9.70 23.78 8.11
N HIS A 82 8.53 23.74 8.74
CA HIS A 82 7.24 23.93 8.09
C HIS A 82 7.11 25.34 7.49
N LEU A 83 7.49 26.39 8.25
CA LEU A 83 7.49 27.78 7.78
C LEU A 83 8.48 28.02 6.64
N GLU A 84 9.64 27.35 6.67
CA GLU A 84 10.61 27.42 5.57
C GLU A 84 9.99 26.92 4.25
N LEU A 85 9.21 25.84 4.29
CA LEU A 85 8.56 25.27 3.10
C LEU A 85 7.46 26.17 2.53
N HIS A 86 6.70 26.89 3.37
CA HIS A 86 5.76 27.93 2.89
C HIS A 86 6.44 29.03 2.09
N SER A 87 7.62 29.48 2.55
CA SER A 87 8.40 30.49 1.81
C SER A 87 8.80 30.01 0.39
N MET A 88 8.80 28.70 0.15
CA MET A 88 9.09 28.12 -1.15
C MET A 88 7.86 28.03 -2.05
N GLU A 89 6.68 27.76 -1.48
CA GLU A 89 5.39 27.73 -2.19
C GLU A 89 5.06 29.08 -2.83
N ASP A 90 5.36 30.18 -2.13
CA ASP A 90 5.06 31.55 -2.55
C ASP A 90 6.12 32.17 -3.47
N SER A 91 7.19 31.43 -3.79
CA SER A 91 8.26 31.98 -4.64
C SER A 91 7.80 32.16 -6.10
N ASP A 92 7.37 33.38 -6.45
CA ASP A 92 7.21 33.84 -7.83
C ASP A 92 8.42 34.73 -8.16
N ARG A 93 9.48 34.08 -8.68
CA ARG A 93 10.82 34.67 -8.78
C ARG A 93 10.99 35.67 -9.94
N ASP A 94 9.89 35.99 -10.62
CA ASP A 94 9.77 37.14 -11.52
C ASP A 94 9.49 38.47 -10.77
N SER A 95 9.33 38.44 -9.44
CA SER A 95 9.16 39.64 -8.61
C SER A 95 10.44 39.98 -7.83
N HIS A 96 11.09 41.08 -8.21
CA HIS A 96 12.24 41.63 -7.48
C HIS A 96 11.83 42.16 -6.10
N VAL A 97 12.04 41.38 -5.04
CA VAL A 97 12.22 41.90 -3.67
C VAL A 97 13.26 41.03 -2.96
N ASP A 98 14.47 41.56 -2.77
CA ASP A 98 15.50 40.97 -1.91
C ASP A 98 14.96 40.89 -0.48
N SER A 99 14.88 39.68 0.09
CA SER A 99 14.69 39.47 1.53
C SER A 99 16.00 39.01 2.17
N PRO A 100 16.33 39.45 3.40
CA PRO A 100 17.66 39.26 3.97
C PRO A 100 17.88 37.80 4.36
N ALA A 101 19.07 37.28 4.06
CA ALA A 101 19.52 35.97 4.52
C ALA A 101 19.62 35.94 6.05
N TRP A 102 18.68 35.27 6.72
CA TRP A 102 18.75 34.99 8.15
C TRP A 102 19.68 33.80 8.42
N LYS A 103 20.57 33.93 9.41
CA LYS A 103 21.49 32.86 9.84
C LYS A 103 20.83 32.02 10.95
N TRP A 104 20.79 30.71 10.71
CA TRP A 104 20.31 29.69 11.64
C TRP A 104 21.17 29.61 12.91
N GLU A 105 20.57 29.84 14.08
CA GLU A 105 21.09 29.42 15.39
C GLU A 105 20.33 28.17 15.82
N GLY A 106 21.06 27.13 16.24
CA GLY A 106 20.58 25.75 16.32
C GLY A 106 19.33 25.50 17.16
N ALA A 107 18.43 24.66 16.64
CA ALA A 107 17.35 24.06 17.41
C ALA A 107 17.87 23.06 18.45
N THR A 108 17.35 23.15 19.68
CA THR A 108 17.51 22.18 20.76
C THR A 108 16.82 20.86 20.45
N GLU A 109 17.37 19.74 20.93
CA GLU A 109 16.80 18.41 20.75
C GLU A 109 15.35 18.34 21.28
N PRO A 110 14.43 17.65 20.58
CA PRO A 110 13.08 17.42 21.11
C PRO A 110 13.14 16.45 22.29
N ALA A 111 12.68 16.91 23.46
CA ALA A 111 12.40 16.05 24.59
C ALA A 111 11.06 15.32 24.36
N ASP A 112 11.10 13.99 24.41
CA ASP A 112 9.97 13.05 24.55
C ASP A 112 8.82 13.11 23.52
N SER A 113 9.08 12.76 22.25
CA SER A 113 8.02 12.28 21.34
C SER A 113 7.75 10.78 21.59
N LYS A 114 6.54 10.41 22.03
CA LYS A 114 6.12 9.02 22.31
C LYS A 114 5.72 8.23 21.04
N PHE A 115 6.42 8.43 19.93
CA PHE A 115 6.20 7.63 18.72
C PHE A 115 6.92 6.29 18.84
N ASP A 116 6.18 5.19 18.66
CA ASP A 116 6.70 3.83 18.68
C ASP A 116 6.31 3.11 17.38
N THR A 117 7.28 2.54 16.66
CA THR A 117 7.05 1.81 15.39
C THR A 117 6.46 0.42 15.59
N SER A 118 5.60 0.27 16.59
CA SER A 118 5.12 -1.02 17.00
C SER A 118 3.78 -1.27 16.29
N LEU A 119 3.86 -1.70 15.02
CA LEU A 119 2.72 -2.18 14.21
C LEU A 119 1.72 -2.96 15.08
N PRO A 120 0.40 -2.95 14.92
CA PRO A 120 -0.50 -3.75 15.77
C PRO A 120 -0.07 -5.23 15.89
N THR A 121 -0.30 -5.95 17.00
CA THR A 121 0.17 -7.36 17.15
C THR A 121 -0.31 -8.30 16.04
N ALA A 122 -1.45 -8.00 15.40
CA ALA A 122 -1.95 -8.71 14.22
C ALA A 122 -1.12 -8.45 12.93
N LEU A 123 -0.22 -7.47 12.99
CA LEU A 123 0.65 -6.94 11.94
C LEU A 123 2.13 -6.86 12.38
N ARG A 124 2.50 -7.32 13.60
CA ARG A 124 3.91 -7.48 14.03
C ARG A 124 4.42 -8.85 13.60
N ASN A 125 5.45 -8.87 12.78
CA ASN A 125 6.51 -9.84 12.94
C ASN A 125 7.51 -9.23 13.93
N LEU A 126 7.78 -9.86 15.10
CA LEU A 126 9.05 -9.81 15.88
C LEU A 126 8.85 -10.27 17.36
N ASP A 127 9.75 -11.16 17.83
CA ASP A 127 10.01 -11.53 19.24
C ASP A 127 11.22 -10.70 19.78
N GLU A 128 11.14 -10.17 21.01
CA GLU A 128 12.26 -9.64 21.83
C GLU A 128 12.77 -10.74 22.80
N GLY A 129 14.02 -10.96 23.19
CA GLY A 129 15.37 -10.42 22.94
C GLY A 129 16.34 -10.98 24.02
N SER A 130 17.63 -11.22 23.68
CA SER A 130 18.89 -11.01 24.49
C SER A 130 20.08 -11.93 24.05
N ASP A 131 21.16 -11.31 23.55
CA ASP A 131 22.45 -11.88 23.03
C ASP A 131 23.57 -12.03 24.10
N PRO A 132 24.83 -12.52 23.85
CA PRO A 132 25.51 -13.16 22.67
C PRO A 132 26.34 -14.45 23.04
N PRO A 133 27.21 -15.08 22.19
CA PRO A 133 27.67 -14.71 20.83
C PRO A 133 27.55 -15.77 19.71
N LEU A 134 27.46 -15.22 18.49
CA LEU A 134 27.88 -15.67 17.14
C LEU A 134 27.71 -17.16 16.77
N LEU A 135 26.79 -17.46 15.84
CA LEU A 135 26.89 -18.50 14.77
C LEU A 135 25.64 -18.53 13.83
N SER A 136 25.72 -19.28 12.73
CA SER A 136 25.08 -19.11 11.40
C SER A 136 23.57 -19.41 11.24
N ALA A 137 23.02 -19.10 10.04
CA ALA A 137 21.60 -19.11 9.69
C ALA A 137 20.86 -20.47 9.83
N ALA A 138 21.57 -21.60 9.83
CA ALA A 138 20.97 -22.93 10.01
C ALA A 138 20.55 -23.23 11.46
N ASP A 139 21.07 -22.51 12.45
CA ASP A 139 20.74 -22.73 13.87
C ASP A 139 19.51 -21.90 14.34
N ARG A 140 18.95 -21.04 13.47
CA ARG A 140 17.73 -20.26 13.76
C ARG A 140 16.46 -21.10 13.80
N GLN A 141 16.48 -22.31 13.22
CA GLN A 141 15.27 -23.13 13.07
C GLN A 141 15.10 -24.21 14.16
N SER A 142 16.14 -24.56 14.93
CA SER A 142 16.05 -25.59 15.98
C SER A 142 15.66 -25.05 17.36
N LYS A 143 15.95 -23.77 17.68
CA LYS A 143 15.51 -23.11 18.92
C LYS A 143 14.02 -22.74 18.96
N ALA A 144 13.34 -22.73 17.80
CA ALA A 144 11.89 -22.54 17.73
C ALA A 144 11.08 -23.73 18.26
N LYS A 145 11.67 -24.93 18.39
CA LYS A 145 10.97 -26.14 18.88
C LYS A 145 11.15 -26.44 20.36
N GLU A 146 12.21 -25.95 21.00
CA GLU A 146 12.43 -26.17 22.44
C GLU A 146 11.81 -25.09 23.34
N SER A 147 11.65 -23.85 22.86
CA SER A 147 10.84 -22.82 23.55
C SER A 147 9.38 -23.25 23.74
N TRP A 148 8.86 -24.16 22.91
CA TRP A 148 7.50 -24.69 23.04
C TRP A 148 7.34 -25.74 24.15
N ARG A 149 8.42 -26.28 24.74
CA ARG A 149 8.34 -27.28 25.83
C ARG A 149 8.35 -26.67 27.24
N GLY A 150 8.86 -25.45 27.41
CA GLY A 150 8.83 -24.74 28.69
C GLY A 150 7.53 -23.96 28.96
N ILE A 151 6.80 -23.61 27.90
CA ILE A 151 5.56 -22.83 27.98
C ILE A 151 4.36 -23.69 28.45
N LEU A 152 4.45 -25.02 28.36
CA LEU A 152 3.38 -25.95 28.75
C LEU A 152 3.58 -26.56 30.14
N ASN A 153 4.13 -25.82 31.11
CA ASN A 153 4.25 -26.29 32.50
C ASN A 153 2.86 -26.50 33.14
N MET A 154 2.23 -27.64 32.84
CA MET A 154 1.05 -28.18 33.51
C MET A 154 1.40 -28.44 34.98
N PRO A 155 0.71 -27.80 35.95
CA PRO A 155 0.92 -28.13 37.35
C PRO A 155 0.14 -29.39 37.74
N LYS A 156 0.81 -30.25 38.52
CA LYS A 156 0.20 -31.40 39.20
C LYS A 156 -0.80 -30.91 40.27
N SER A 157 -2.01 -31.47 40.20
CA SER A 157 -3.06 -31.63 41.22
C SER A 157 -3.11 -30.74 42.49
N ILE A 158 -4.27 -30.09 42.65
CA ILE A 158 -5.16 -29.97 43.85
C ILE A 158 -4.55 -29.46 45.17
N VAL A 159 -4.97 -28.25 45.61
CA VAL A 159 -5.66 -27.91 46.90
C VAL A 159 -6.00 -26.38 46.92
N THR A 160 -7.25 -26.03 47.25
CA THR A 160 -7.87 -24.68 47.48
C THR A 160 -7.65 -24.13 48.92
N PRO A 161 -8.06 -22.89 49.36
CA PRO A 161 -8.66 -21.70 48.68
C PRO A 161 -8.16 -20.28 49.15
N HIS A 162 -8.76 -19.24 48.51
CA HIS A 162 -9.03 -17.84 48.92
C HIS A 162 -7.95 -16.73 48.78
N VAL A 163 -8.21 -15.71 47.94
CA VAL A 163 -8.82 -14.39 48.28
C VAL A 163 -8.91 -13.47 47.02
N ALA A 164 -10.08 -12.85 46.85
CA ALA A 164 -10.47 -11.64 46.09
C ALA A 164 -10.06 -11.44 44.61
N THR A 165 -11.07 -11.45 43.76
CA THR A 165 -11.09 -11.07 42.34
C THR A 165 -10.87 -9.57 42.11
N LYS A 166 -9.90 -9.23 41.26
CA LYS A 166 -9.95 -8.02 40.40
C LYS A 166 -9.62 -8.43 38.97
N SER A 167 -10.59 -8.36 38.08
CA SER A 167 -10.40 -8.47 36.64
C SER A 167 -9.66 -7.22 36.12
N LYS A 168 -8.57 -7.40 35.37
CA LYS A 168 -8.05 -6.34 34.48
C LYS A 168 -8.51 -6.65 33.06
N SER A 169 -9.59 -6.00 32.63
CA SER A 169 -9.85 -5.66 31.24
C SER A 169 -9.11 -4.37 30.90
N GLY A 170 -8.33 -4.33 29.82
CA GLY A 170 -7.74 -3.08 29.35
C GLY A 170 -6.80 -3.24 28.16
N LYS A 171 -7.31 -3.05 26.94
CA LYS A 171 -6.58 -2.37 25.85
C LYS A 171 -7.35 -1.07 25.59
N GLY A 172 -6.70 0.07 25.82
CA GLY A 172 -7.32 1.40 25.74
C GLY A 172 -7.27 1.99 24.33
N ARG A 173 -8.09 3.02 24.07
CA ARG A 173 -8.05 3.85 22.84
C ARG A 173 -6.72 4.60 22.74
N LEU A 174 -6.25 4.84 21.53
CA LEU A 174 -5.08 5.67 21.23
C LEU A 174 -5.35 7.14 21.57
N GLY A 175 -4.27 7.90 21.80
CA GLY A 175 -4.34 9.28 22.25
C GLY A 175 -4.05 10.29 21.14
N THR A 176 -3.83 11.54 21.55
CA THR A 176 -3.48 12.66 20.67
C THR A 176 -2.09 12.56 20.06
N ALA A 177 -1.21 11.73 20.63
CA ALA A 177 0.13 11.50 20.09
C ALA A 177 0.08 10.70 18.78
N GLU A 178 -0.84 9.74 18.68
CA GLU A 178 -0.97 8.85 17.51
C GLU A 178 -2.04 9.34 16.53
N LEU A 179 -3.19 9.81 17.05
CA LEU A 179 -4.35 10.20 16.22
C LEU A 179 -4.41 11.70 15.93
N GLY A 180 -3.43 12.47 16.39
CA GLY A 180 -3.37 13.92 16.23
C GLY A 180 -4.34 14.69 17.14
N PRO A 181 -4.49 16.02 16.94
CA PRO A 181 -5.29 16.89 17.81
C PRO A 181 -6.79 16.53 17.83
N HIS A 182 -7.25 15.74 16.85
CA HIS A 182 -8.64 15.33 16.70
C HIS A 182 -8.89 13.87 17.12
N ALA A 183 -8.01 13.29 17.95
CA ALA A 183 -8.09 11.90 18.42
C ALA A 183 -9.47 11.47 18.96
N TYR A 184 -10.17 12.38 19.63
CA TYR A 184 -11.46 12.12 20.27
C TYR A 184 -12.65 12.74 19.51
N GLU A 185 -12.43 13.18 18.26
CA GLU A 185 -13.49 13.72 17.42
C GLU A 185 -14.43 12.62 16.94
N ASP A 186 -15.74 12.82 17.11
CA ASP A 186 -16.78 11.94 16.57
C ASP A 186 -17.15 12.32 15.13
N LYS A 187 -17.10 13.62 14.79
CA LYS A 187 -17.40 14.13 13.45
C LYS A 187 -16.68 15.46 13.18
N MET A 188 -16.12 15.60 11.99
CA MET A 188 -15.48 16.82 11.52
C MET A 188 -16.48 17.96 11.28
N PRO A 189 -16.04 19.23 11.32
CA PRO A 189 -16.90 20.38 11.03
C PRO A 189 -17.54 20.30 9.63
N ALA A 190 -18.78 20.78 9.51
CA ALA A 190 -19.54 20.73 8.25
C ALA A 190 -18.85 21.48 7.10
N TRP A 191 -18.17 22.60 7.39
CA TRP A 191 -17.43 23.36 6.38
C TRP A 191 -16.28 22.53 5.77
N LEU A 192 -15.56 21.76 6.60
CA LEU A 192 -14.46 20.91 6.15
C LEU A 192 -14.99 19.68 5.42
N HIS A 193 -16.06 19.08 5.93
CA HIS A 193 -16.75 18.00 5.24
C HIS A 193 -17.17 18.42 3.81
N ASN A 194 -17.77 19.61 3.66
CA ASN A 194 -18.14 20.15 2.35
C ASN A 194 -16.93 20.50 1.48
N LEU A 195 -15.83 20.98 2.09
CA LEU A 195 -14.57 21.21 1.40
C LEU A 195 -14.03 19.89 0.81
N LEU A 196 -14.00 18.82 1.58
CA LEU A 196 -13.55 17.48 1.15
C LEU A 196 -14.51 16.82 0.15
N LEU A 197 -15.81 17.13 0.19
CA LEU A 197 -16.75 16.67 -0.86
C LEU A 197 -16.48 17.36 -2.21
N SER A 198 -15.92 18.57 -2.18
CA SER A 198 -15.48 19.30 -3.38
C SER A 198 -14.07 18.90 -3.85
N ASP A 199 -13.41 17.98 -3.15
CA ASP A 199 -12.08 17.46 -3.48
C ASP A 199 -12.05 16.86 -4.90
N GLY A 200 -11.05 17.22 -5.69
CA GLY A 200 -10.95 16.78 -7.09
C GLY A 200 -11.93 17.44 -8.09
N MET A 201 -12.84 18.33 -7.68
CA MET A 201 -13.67 19.09 -8.64
C MET A 201 -12.91 20.28 -9.25
N PRO A 202 -13.01 20.54 -10.57
CA PRO A 202 -12.34 21.66 -11.21
C PRO A 202 -12.89 22.99 -10.68
N ARG A 203 -12.04 23.77 -9.99
CA ARG A 203 -12.38 25.10 -9.49
C ARG A 203 -12.07 26.13 -10.56
N THR A 204 -13.03 27.01 -10.83
CA THR A 204 -12.85 28.09 -11.80
C THR A 204 -12.42 29.35 -11.05
N THR A 205 -11.18 29.80 -11.26
CA THR A 205 -10.66 31.03 -10.66
C THR A 205 -10.47 32.11 -11.72
N THR A 206 -11.05 33.26 -11.47
CA THR A 206 -10.98 34.43 -12.34
C THR A 206 -9.74 35.25 -11.97
N LYS A 207 -8.71 35.29 -12.83
CA LYS A 207 -7.52 36.13 -12.63
C LYS A 207 -7.53 37.33 -13.58
N LEU A 208 -7.18 38.51 -13.08
CA LEU A 208 -6.89 39.66 -13.94
C LEU A 208 -5.52 39.47 -14.61
N ASN A 209 -5.44 39.69 -15.91
CA ASN A 209 -4.15 39.75 -16.61
C ASN A 209 -3.50 41.14 -16.43
N SER A 210 -2.23 41.25 -16.81
CA SER A 210 -1.43 42.48 -16.72
C SER A 210 -1.96 43.63 -17.59
N SER A 211 -2.97 43.39 -18.44
CA SER A 211 -3.64 44.37 -19.29
C SER A 211 -5.09 44.68 -18.86
N GLY A 212 -5.52 44.23 -17.66
CA GLY A 212 -6.86 44.50 -17.11
C GLY A 212 -7.98 43.59 -17.63
N GLY A 213 -7.67 42.61 -18.46
CA GLY A 213 -8.60 41.60 -18.96
C GLY A 213 -8.81 40.46 -17.97
N ILE A 214 -10.06 40.00 -17.87
CA ILE A 214 -10.46 38.88 -17.02
C ILE A 214 -10.13 37.55 -17.73
N LYS A 215 -9.23 36.73 -17.16
CA LYS A 215 -8.94 35.36 -17.61
C LYS A 215 -9.51 34.36 -16.62
N THR A 216 -10.49 33.59 -17.07
CA THR A 216 -11.02 32.45 -16.32
C THR A 216 -10.05 31.27 -16.43
N VAL A 217 -9.41 30.90 -15.32
CA VAL A 217 -8.51 29.75 -15.22
C VAL A 217 -9.24 28.62 -14.50
N LYS A 218 -9.46 27.50 -15.19
CA LYS A 218 -9.89 26.26 -14.53
C LYS A 218 -8.67 25.64 -13.84
N LYS A 219 -8.61 25.72 -12.52
CA LYS A 219 -7.62 25.01 -11.70
C LYS A 219 -8.20 23.65 -11.35
N ILE A 220 -7.54 22.60 -11.81
CA ILE A 220 -7.93 21.23 -11.48
C ILE A 220 -7.40 20.95 -10.08
N GLY A 221 -8.30 20.88 -9.08
CA GLY A 221 -8.04 20.36 -7.75
C GLY A 221 -6.73 20.77 -7.04
N ASN A 222 -6.28 19.83 -6.20
CA ASN A 222 -5.08 19.83 -5.37
C ASN A 222 -4.05 18.79 -5.85
N TYR A 223 -4.23 18.23 -7.04
CA TYR A 223 -3.30 17.28 -7.64
C TYR A 223 -2.68 17.85 -8.91
N VAL A 224 -1.38 17.61 -9.10
CA VAL A 224 -0.61 18.17 -10.21
C VAL A 224 0.08 17.03 -10.98
N PRO A 225 -0.40 16.69 -12.19
CA PRO A 225 0.24 15.65 -13.00
C PRO A 225 1.55 16.15 -13.63
N GLY A 226 2.51 15.25 -13.80
CA GLY A 226 3.73 15.53 -14.57
C GLY A 226 4.83 16.30 -13.81
N VAL A 227 4.74 16.40 -12.48
CA VAL A 227 5.81 16.99 -11.66
C VAL A 227 7.09 16.15 -11.70
N LEU A 228 7.00 14.82 -11.56
CA LEU A 228 8.19 13.96 -11.50
C LEU A 228 9.09 14.07 -12.76
N PRO A 229 8.57 14.08 -14.00
CA PRO A 229 9.37 14.37 -15.19
C PRO A 229 10.10 15.73 -15.19
N VAL A 230 9.49 16.76 -14.59
CA VAL A 230 10.14 18.07 -14.41
C VAL A 230 11.28 17.94 -13.40
N LEU A 231 11.08 17.23 -12.29
CA LEU A 231 12.13 16.98 -11.30
C LEU A 231 13.29 16.20 -11.90
N GLU A 232 13.04 15.15 -12.69
CA GLU A 232 14.08 14.40 -13.41
C GLU A 232 14.93 15.32 -14.30
N THR A 233 14.28 16.21 -15.06
CA THR A 233 14.97 17.18 -15.93
C THR A 233 15.79 18.21 -15.13
N LEU A 234 15.32 18.61 -13.95
CA LEU A 234 16.05 19.50 -13.04
C LEU A 234 17.24 18.78 -12.39
N ILE A 235 17.08 17.52 -11.97
CA ILE A 235 18.14 16.70 -11.38
C ILE A 235 19.25 16.42 -12.41
N GLU A 236 18.88 16.14 -13.66
CA GLU A 236 19.83 15.97 -14.76
C GLU A 236 20.74 17.21 -14.90
N GLN A 237 20.18 18.41 -14.74
CA GLN A 237 20.89 19.69 -14.79
C GLN A 237 21.68 20.04 -13.52
N ASP A 238 21.38 19.41 -12.38
CA ASP A 238 22.06 19.70 -11.12
C ASP A 238 23.50 19.17 -11.16
N PRO A 239 24.53 20.04 -11.14
CA PRO A 239 25.92 19.62 -11.27
C PRO A 239 26.41 18.78 -10.10
N ASP A 240 25.76 18.87 -8.94
CA ASP A 240 26.19 18.17 -7.74
C ASP A 240 25.58 16.75 -7.64
N THR A 241 24.62 16.40 -8.49
CA THR A 241 24.02 15.05 -8.51
C THR A 241 24.85 14.10 -9.37
N GLU A 242 25.25 12.97 -8.78
CA GLU A 242 25.93 11.87 -9.47
C GLU A 242 24.92 11.03 -10.27
N TYR A 243 23.86 10.56 -9.61
CA TYR A 243 22.73 9.89 -10.22
C TYR A 243 21.49 9.95 -9.32
N ALA A 244 20.33 9.65 -9.90
CA ALA A 244 19.08 9.48 -9.17
C ALA A 244 18.26 8.31 -9.73
N TYR A 245 17.67 7.52 -8.84
CA TYR A 245 16.59 6.62 -9.19
C TYR A 245 15.25 7.31 -8.96
N THR A 246 14.29 7.07 -9.84
CA THR A 246 12.90 7.55 -9.71
C THR A 246 11.92 6.40 -9.89
N CYS A 247 10.79 6.47 -9.18
CA CYS A 247 9.64 5.61 -9.42
C CYS A 247 9.00 5.93 -10.78
N HIS A 248 7.95 5.19 -11.14
CA HIS A 248 7.26 5.40 -12.40
C HIS A 248 6.66 6.83 -12.51
N PRO A 249 6.82 7.53 -13.64
CA PRO A 249 6.41 8.94 -13.81
C PRO A 249 4.90 9.21 -13.79
N SER A 250 4.07 8.17 -13.68
CA SER A 250 2.61 8.30 -13.59
C SER A 250 2.12 8.65 -12.19
N VAL A 251 2.99 8.66 -11.18
CA VAL A 251 2.64 9.19 -9.86
C VAL A 251 2.37 10.69 -9.97
N GLU A 252 1.26 11.12 -9.38
CA GLU A 252 0.85 12.51 -9.32
C GLU A 252 1.07 13.03 -7.90
N HIS A 253 1.54 14.27 -7.79
CA HIS A 253 1.63 14.93 -6.50
C HIS A 253 0.22 15.37 -6.08
N VAL A 254 -0.18 15.03 -4.85
CA VAL A 254 -1.46 15.46 -4.26
C VAL A 254 -1.17 16.26 -2.99
N SER A 255 -1.41 17.56 -3.07
CA SER A 255 -1.23 18.51 -1.97
C SER A 255 -2.50 18.65 -1.13
N LYS A 256 -2.40 19.28 0.03
CA LYS A 256 -3.54 19.63 0.86
C LYS A 256 -4.43 20.68 0.20
N LEU A 257 -5.70 20.69 0.56
CA LEU A 257 -6.57 21.84 0.25
C LEU A 257 -6.26 23.01 1.20
N LYS A 258 -6.55 24.24 0.76
CA LYS A 258 -6.46 25.41 1.65
C LYS A 258 -7.34 25.21 2.88
N ASN A 259 -6.78 25.47 4.07
CA ASN A 259 -7.43 25.28 5.37
C ASN A 259 -7.86 23.83 5.70
N GLU A 260 -7.30 22.81 5.04
CA GLU A 260 -7.68 21.41 5.29
C GLU A 260 -7.17 20.91 6.65
N GLY A 261 -5.84 20.87 6.83
CA GLY A 261 -5.17 20.40 8.04
C GLY A 261 -5.29 18.90 8.31
N GLY A 262 -4.18 18.19 8.53
CA GLY A 262 -4.21 16.90 9.22
C GLY A 262 -4.63 15.66 8.40
N PHE A 263 -4.54 15.71 7.07
CA PHE A 263 -4.90 14.58 6.19
C PHE A 263 -3.71 13.96 5.43
N CYS A 264 -2.47 14.19 5.87
CA CYS A 264 -1.27 13.76 5.14
C CYS A 264 -1.28 12.26 4.77
N GLY A 265 -1.64 11.36 5.69
CA GLY A 265 -1.70 9.92 5.41
C GLY A 265 -2.69 9.57 4.31
N TYR A 266 -3.85 10.22 4.28
CA TYR A 266 -4.85 10.03 3.23
C TYR A 266 -4.38 10.57 1.87
N ARG A 267 -3.72 11.74 1.86
CA ARG A 267 -3.16 12.32 0.63
C ARG A 267 -2.02 11.47 0.07
N ASN A 268 -1.20 10.85 0.91
CA ASN A 268 -0.20 9.88 0.48
C ASN A 268 -0.82 8.59 -0.09
N ILE A 269 -1.95 8.11 0.46
CA ILE A 269 -2.72 7.02 -0.17
C ILE A 269 -3.23 7.43 -1.55
N GLN A 270 -3.70 8.68 -1.73
CA GLN A 270 -4.06 9.18 -3.06
C GLN A 270 -2.85 9.20 -4.00
N MET A 271 -1.67 9.64 -3.54
CA MET A 271 -0.45 9.59 -4.36
C MET A 271 -0.07 8.15 -4.76
N LEU A 272 -0.10 7.18 -3.84
CA LEU A 272 0.09 5.77 -4.19
C LEU A 272 -0.96 5.28 -5.21
N THR A 273 -2.22 5.66 -5.01
CA THR A 273 -3.33 5.26 -5.88
C THR A 273 -3.24 5.90 -7.27
N SER A 274 -2.63 7.09 -7.38
CA SER A 274 -2.37 7.73 -8.68
C SER A 274 -1.52 6.86 -9.58
N TYR A 275 -0.46 6.24 -9.04
CA TYR A 275 0.32 5.25 -9.76
C TYR A 275 -0.54 4.06 -10.17
N ILE A 276 -1.35 3.52 -9.25
CA ILE A 276 -2.19 2.34 -9.52
C ILE A 276 -3.18 2.59 -10.66
N VAL A 277 -3.89 3.72 -10.60
CA VAL A 277 -4.90 4.10 -11.58
C VAL A 277 -4.25 4.41 -12.91
N ASN A 278 -3.22 5.26 -12.92
CA ASN A 278 -2.60 5.72 -14.16
C ASN A 278 -1.78 4.62 -14.87
N ASN A 279 -1.19 3.69 -14.11
CA ASN A 279 -0.44 2.56 -14.66
C ASN A 279 -1.31 1.29 -14.83
N ARG A 280 -2.59 1.34 -14.47
CA ARG A 280 -3.52 0.18 -14.46
C ARG A 280 -2.93 -1.03 -13.75
N SER A 281 -2.27 -0.81 -12.61
CA SER A 281 -1.63 -1.87 -11.83
C SER A 281 -2.66 -2.69 -11.03
N GLN A 282 -2.16 -3.63 -10.22
CA GLN A 282 -2.99 -4.50 -9.38
C GLN A 282 -3.98 -3.68 -8.52
N GLY A 283 -5.22 -4.16 -8.42
CA GLY A 283 -6.30 -3.50 -7.69
C GLY A 283 -6.91 -2.25 -8.35
N CYS A 284 -6.44 -1.81 -9.52
CA CYS A 284 -6.94 -0.58 -10.17
C CYS A 284 -8.46 -0.58 -10.44
N TYR A 285 -9.07 -1.75 -10.62
CA TYR A 285 -10.50 -1.90 -10.87
C TYR A 285 -11.38 -1.46 -9.68
N HIS A 286 -10.85 -1.48 -8.45
CA HIS A 286 -11.56 -0.99 -7.27
C HIS A 286 -11.80 0.54 -7.32
N PHE A 287 -10.94 1.26 -8.03
CA PHE A 287 -10.96 2.72 -8.10
C PHE A 287 -11.76 3.28 -9.29
N LYS A 288 -12.28 2.43 -10.19
CA LYS A 288 -13.08 2.84 -11.36
C LYS A 288 -12.42 3.96 -12.20
N GLU A 289 -11.11 3.84 -12.42
CA GLU A 289 -10.29 4.83 -13.15
C GLU A 289 -10.28 6.25 -12.55
N LYS A 290 -10.55 6.40 -11.25
CA LYS A 290 -10.55 7.70 -10.57
C LYS A 290 -9.78 7.64 -9.26
N MET A 291 -9.21 8.78 -8.87
CA MET A 291 -8.63 8.92 -7.54
C MET A 291 -9.73 8.77 -6.48
N PRO A 292 -9.53 7.95 -5.42
CA PRO A 292 -10.48 7.86 -4.34
C PRO A 292 -10.49 9.17 -3.52
N THR A 293 -11.66 9.60 -3.08
CA THR A 293 -11.79 10.71 -2.13
C THR A 293 -11.33 10.29 -0.74
N ILE A 294 -11.08 11.27 0.14
CA ILE A 294 -10.77 11.02 1.56
C ILE A 294 -11.83 10.12 2.22
N PHE A 295 -13.11 10.35 1.93
CA PHE A 295 -14.22 9.55 2.47
C PHE A 295 -14.18 8.11 1.97
N GLN A 296 -13.90 7.90 0.68
CA GLN A 296 -13.75 6.55 0.13
C GLN A 296 -12.55 5.81 0.75
N ILE A 297 -11.44 6.52 1.01
CA ILE A 297 -10.30 5.95 1.72
C ILE A 297 -10.68 5.53 3.14
N GLN A 298 -11.39 6.39 3.88
CA GLN A 298 -11.90 6.05 5.22
C GLN A 298 -12.81 4.80 5.18
N GLU A 299 -13.72 4.73 4.21
CA GLU A 299 -14.59 3.57 4.00
C GLU A 299 -13.80 2.30 3.67
N PHE A 300 -12.78 2.37 2.81
CA PHE A 300 -11.94 1.21 2.50
C PHE A 300 -11.14 0.71 3.70
N ILE A 301 -10.59 1.63 4.52
CA ILE A 301 -9.86 1.27 5.73
C ILE A 301 -10.80 0.61 6.75
N GLU A 302 -11.98 1.19 7.01
CA GLU A 302 -12.94 0.60 7.94
C GLU A 302 -13.50 -0.73 7.43
N HIS A 303 -13.72 -0.85 6.12
CA HIS A 303 -14.09 -2.12 5.51
C HIS A 303 -13.01 -3.19 5.69
N ALA A 304 -11.73 -2.82 5.57
CA ALA A 304 -10.60 -3.72 5.85
C ALA A 304 -10.69 -4.29 7.28
N TRP A 305 -11.01 -3.43 8.26
CA TRP A 305 -11.23 -3.86 9.64
C TRP A 305 -12.40 -4.83 9.78
N ASP A 306 -13.49 -4.59 9.07
CA ASP A 306 -14.69 -5.44 9.11
C ASP A 306 -14.45 -6.83 8.49
N VAL A 307 -13.58 -6.93 7.48
CA VAL A 307 -13.21 -8.22 6.84
C VAL A 307 -12.04 -8.94 7.52
N GLY A 308 -11.59 -8.45 8.68
CA GLY A 308 -10.61 -9.16 9.51
C GLY A 308 -9.15 -8.69 9.37
N ILE A 309 -8.89 -7.62 8.63
CA ILE A 309 -7.54 -7.04 8.44
C ILE A 309 -7.37 -5.88 9.42
N ASN A 310 -6.32 -5.88 10.24
CA ASN A 310 -6.11 -4.84 11.27
C ASN A 310 -7.35 -4.61 12.18
N THR A 311 -7.96 -5.69 12.68
CA THR A 311 -9.23 -5.64 13.45
C THR A 311 -9.19 -4.80 14.73
N VAL A 312 -8.01 -4.46 15.23
CA VAL A 312 -7.85 -3.58 16.39
C VAL A 312 -7.97 -2.11 16.05
N GLY A 313 -7.76 -1.71 14.77
CA GLY A 313 -7.77 -0.32 14.34
C GLY A 313 -9.06 0.41 14.69
N ARG A 314 -10.23 -0.24 14.51
CA ARG A 314 -11.54 0.34 14.90
C ARG A 314 -11.62 0.61 16.41
N ALA A 315 -11.11 -0.29 17.24
CA ALA A 315 -11.14 -0.14 18.70
C ALA A 315 -10.12 0.88 19.20
N GLU A 316 -8.94 0.94 18.56
CA GLU A 316 -7.85 1.85 18.88
C GLU A 316 -8.18 3.30 18.51
N THR A 317 -8.83 3.50 17.35
CA THR A 317 -9.22 4.84 16.86
C THR A 317 -10.60 5.29 17.34
N GLY A 318 -11.50 4.35 17.63
CA GLY A 318 -12.93 4.63 17.81
C GLY A 318 -13.67 4.88 16.49
N GLY A 319 -13.11 4.47 15.35
CA GLY A 319 -13.61 4.77 14.01
C GLY A 319 -13.00 6.06 13.44
N ILE A 320 -12.82 6.08 12.13
CA ILE A 320 -12.20 7.20 11.40
C ILE A 320 -13.15 7.87 10.41
N ILE A 321 -14.24 7.21 10.00
CA ILE A 321 -15.21 7.76 9.04
C ILE A 321 -15.74 9.10 9.52
N GLY A 322 -15.61 10.13 8.67
CA GLY A 322 -16.12 11.46 8.95
C GLY A 322 -15.31 12.24 10.00
N THR A 323 -14.10 11.81 10.33
CA THR A 323 -13.25 12.46 11.35
C THR A 323 -11.94 12.96 10.75
N ARG A 324 -11.22 13.80 11.49
CA ARG A 324 -9.87 14.30 11.15
C ARG A 324 -8.75 13.50 11.83
N LYS A 325 -9.01 12.25 12.24
CA LYS A 325 -8.01 11.41 12.90
C LYS A 325 -6.88 11.09 11.94
N TYR A 326 -5.66 11.22 12.44
CA TYR A 326 -4.47 10.81 11.70
C TYR A 326 -4.49 9.31 11.46
N ILE A 327 -3.93 8.90 10.33
CA ILE A 327 -3.72 7.51 9.94
C ILE A 327 -2.24 7.32 9.61
N GLY A 328 -1.78 6.07 9.67
CA GLY A 328 -0.40 5.74 9.35
C GLY A 328 -0.27 4.53 8.43
N THR A 329 0.93 3.95 8.45
CA THR A 329 1.28 2.72 7.73
C THR A 329 0.29 1.57 7.95
N PRO A 330 -0.21 1.30 9.19
CA PRO A 330 -1.16 0.21 9.43
C PRO A 330 -2.49 0.37 8.69
N GLU A 331 -3.05 1.58 8.64
CA GLU A 331 -4.30 1.87 7.93
C GLU A 331 -4.10 1.81 6.42
N ALA A 332 -3.01 2.38 5.90
CA ALA A 332 -2.67 2.32 4.48
C ALA A 332 -2.49 0.86 4.02
N GLN A 333 -1.77 0.04 4.80
CA GLN A 333 -1.59 -1.38 4.52
C GLN A 333 -2.93 -2.14 4.59
N ALA A 334 -3.76 -1.86 5.60
CA ALA A 334 -5.06 -2.52 5.73
C ALA A 334 -5.95 -2.26 4.49
N MET A 335 -6.01 -1.00 4.05
CA MET A 335 -6.71 -0.62 2.82
C MET A 335 -6.16 -1.39 1.61
N LEU A 336 -4.86 -1.29 1.32
CA LEU A 336 -4.27 -1.93 0.13
C LEU A 336 -4.55 -3.44 0.11
N ARG A 337 -4.32 -4.13 1.24
CA ARG A 337 -4.56 -5.58 1.34
C ARG A 337 -6.03 -5.96 1.17
N SER A 338 -6.96 -5.15 1.66
CA SER A 338 -8.40 -5.40 1.48
C SER A 338 -8.88 -5.25 0.03
N LEU A 339 -8.13 -4.50 -0.77
CA LEU A 339 -8.39 -4.22 -2.19
C LEU A 339 -7.57 -5.14 -3.10
N ASP A 340 -7.06 -6.26 -2.58
CA ASP A 340 -6.19 -7.19 -3.28
C ASP A 340 -4.94 -6.52 -3.90
N ILE A 341 -4.42 -5.47 -3.25
CA ILE A 341 -3.17 -4.79 -3.64
C ILE A 341 -2.06 -5.25 -2.71
N ASP A 342 -1.07 -5.91 -3.29
CA ASP A 342 0.04 -6.48 -2.54
C ASP A 342 1.03 -5.38 -2.12
N CYS A 343 1.37 -5.38 -0.83
CA CYS A 343 2.22 -4.37 -0.23
C CYS A 343 2.95 -4.92 1.00
N ASP A 344 4.17 -4.44 1.20
CA ASP A 344 5.01 -4.77 2.35
C ASP A 344 5.27 -3.54 3.20
N ALA A 345 5.11 -3.70 4.51
CA ALA A 345 5.31 -2.65 5.50
C ALA A 345 6.57 -2.97 6.32
N GLN A 346 7.51 -2.03 6.36
CA GLN A 346 8.77 -2.18 7.07
C GLN A 346 8.95 -1.05 8.07
N ALA A 347 9.46 -1.38 9.25
CA ALA A 347 9.79 -0.41 10.29
C ALA A 347 11.31 -0.38 10.51
N PHE A 348 11.87 0.81 10.61
CA PHE A 348 13.30 1.04 10.79
C PHE A 348 13.55 1.73 12.12
N LYS A 349 14.39 1.12 12.95
CA LYS A 349 14.92 1.62 14.22
C LYS A 349 16.43 1.36 14.24
N THR A 350 17.18 2.15 15.01
CA THR A 350 18.63 1.94 15.21
C THR A 350 18.89 0.51 15.71
N ASP A 351 19.70 -0.26 14.99
CA ASP A 351 19.88 -1.70 15.21
C ASP A 351 21.20 -2.07 15.91
N GLY A 352 21.75 -1.12 16.69
CA GLY A 352 23.04 -1.26 17.36
C GLY A 352 24.26 -1.17 16.44
N LYS A 353 24.07 -1.21 15.11
CA LYS A 353 25.13 -1.05 14.11
C LYS A 353 24.93 0.19 13.24
N LEU A 354 23.72 0.38 12.72
CA LEU A 354 23.35 1.50 11.86
C LEU A 354 22.25 2.32 12.53
N ALA A 355 22.28 3.63 12.27
CA ALA A 355 21.21 4.52 12.69
C ALA A 355 19.95 4.28 11.83
N ALA A 356 18.76 4.58 12.37
CA ALA A 356 17.49 4.37 11.67
C ALA A 356 17.43 5.03 10.27
N ASP A 357 18.02 6.22 10.14
CA ASP A 357 18.10 6.98 8.89
C ASP A 357 19.01 6.31 7.85
N GLU A 358 20.10 5.69 8.29
CA GLU A 358 21.01 4.93 7.42
C GLU A 358 20.35 3.65 6.90
N ILE A 359 19.61 2.95 7.76
CA ILE A 359 18.86 1.74 7.40
C ILE A 359 17.76 2.08 6.39
N LEU A 360 17.02 3.18 6.61
CA LEU A 360 16.01 3.68 5.67
C LEU A 360 16.63 3.99 4.30
N MET A 361 17.70 4.79 4.26
CA MET A 361 18.35 5.17 3.01
C MET A 361 18.85 3.95 2.23
N LYS A 362 19.41 2.96 2.94
CA LYS A 362 19.87 1.72 2.33
C LYS A 362 18.69 0.93 1.74
N ASN A 363 17.60 0.75 2.48
CA ASN A 363 16.42 0.03 2.01
C ASN A 363 15.78 0.70 0.79
N VAL A 364 15.61 2.02 0.81
CA VAL A 364 15.02 2.76 -0.32
C VAL A 364 15.92 2.65 -1.56
N GLU A 365 17.24 2.74 -1.39
CA GLU A 365 18.16 2.57 -2.51
C GLU A 365 18.12 1.15 -3.08
N GLU A 366 18.06 0.14 -2.23
CA GLU A 366 17.95 -1.27 -2.64
C GLU A 366 16.63 -1.53 -3.36
N TYR A 367 15.52 -0.96 -2.88
CA TYR A 367 14.21 -1.02 -3.54
C TYR A 367 14.29 -0.56 -5.00
N PHE A 368 14.82 0.64 -5.24
CA PHE A 368 14.92 1.16 -6.61
C PHE A 368 15.99 0.46 -7.45
N ARG A 369 17.11 0.07 -6.85
CA ARG A 369 18.18 -0.66 -7.54
C ARG A 369 17.72 -2.03 -8.01
N ALA A 370 16.82 -2.69 -7.26
CA ALA A 370 16.30 -4.02 -7.59
C ALA A 370 15.55 -4.06 -8.94
N SER A 371 15.15 -2.91 -9.51
CA SER A 371 14.49 -2.88 -10.82
C SER A 371 15.43 -3.17 -12.00
N GLY A 372 16.75 -3.32 -11.77
CA GLY A 372 17.71 -3.68 -12.82
C GLY A 372 17.89 -2.65 -13.94
N VAL A 373 17.49 -1.38 -13.71
CA VAL A 373 17.63 -0.31 -14.71
C VAL A 373 19.10 0.02 -14.96
N ASP A 374 19.39 0.46 -16.20
CA ASP A 374 20.74 0.78 -16.63
C ASP A 374 21.43 1.79 -15.69
N SER A 375 22.60 1.39 -15.18
CA SER A 375 23.37 2.18 -14.23
C SER A 375 24.18 3.32 -14.88
N THR A 376 24.27 3.35 -16.22
CA THR A 376 25.08 4.37 -16.93
C THR A 376 24.40 5.73 -17.03
N SER A 377 23.07 5.77 -16.98
CA SER A 377 22.30 7.02 -17.03
C SER A 377 22.30 7.72 -15.67
N LYS A 378 22.35 9.06 -15.68
CA LYS A 378 22.24 9.90 -14.48
C LYS A 378 20.84 9.81 -13.88
N ILE A 379 19.78 9.92 -14.69
CA ILE A 379 18.42 9.56 -14.30
C ILE A 379 18.15 8.09 -14.62
N ARG A 380 17.87 7.31 -13.57
CA ARG A 380 17.56 5.87 -13.61
C ARG A 380 16.08 5.66 -13.31
N ARG A 381 15.25 5.93 -14.32
CA ARG A 381 13.80 5.82 -14.19
C ARG A 381 13.37 4.36 -14.15
N THR A 382 12.71 3.98 -13.06
CA THR A 382 12.20 2.62 -12.84
C THR A 382 10.73 2.49 -13.27
N GLN A 383 10.23 1.26 -13.31
CA GLN A 383 8.80 0.96 -13.43
C GLN A 383 8.13 0.73 -12.06
N LEU A 384 8.88 0.93 -10.98
CA LEU A 384 8.43 0.64 -9.63
C LEU A 384 7.44 1.68 -9.12
N PRO A 385 6.52 1.28 -8.22
CA PRO A 385 5.65 2.19 -7.51
C PRO A 385 6.43 3.19 -6.63
N PRO A 386 5.81 4.32 -6.27
CA PRO A 386 6.29 5.14 -5.16
C PRO A 386 6.13 4.40 -3.82
N ILE A 387 6.85 4.86 -2.79
CA ILE A 387 6.82 4.28 -1.44
C ILE A 387 6.11 5.25 -0.49
N TYR A 388 5.12 4.77 0.27
CA TYR A 388 4.54 5.54 1.37
C TYR A 388 5.53 5.56 2.53
N PHE A 389 5.80 6.74 3.07
CA PHE A 389 6.86 6.97 4.06
C PHE A 389 6.29 7.71 5.27
N GLN A 390 6.48 7.12 6.45
CA GLN A 390 5.99 7.62 7.72
C GLN A 390 7.15 7.90 8.67
N HIS A 391 7.05 9.01 9.38
CA HIS A 391 7.82 9.29 10.59
C HIS A 391 6.87 9.89 11.65
N PRO A 392 7.32 10.16 12.89
CA PRO A 392 6.46 10.81 13.89
C PRO A 392 5.86 12.10 13.33
N GLY A 393 4.55 12.30 13.53
CA GLY A 393 3.85 13.54 13.20
C GLY A 393 3.50 13.77 11.73
N HIS A 394 4.13 13.08 10.78
CA HIS A 394 3.91 13.33 9.35
C HIS A 394 4.20 12.12 8.44
N SER A 395 3.57 12.12 7.26
CA SER A 395 3.80 11.14 6.20
C SER A 395 4.04 11.83 4.86
N MET A 396 4.86 11.21 4.01
CA MET A 396 5.17 11.67 2.67
C MET A 396 5.20 10.47 1.70
N THR A 397 5.36 10.75 0.41
CA THR A 397 5.53 9.72 -0.62
C THR A 397 6.93 9.83 -1.21
N ILE A 398 7.76 8.81 -1.03
CA ILE A 398 9.08 8.73 -1.66
C ILE A 398 8.88 8.36 -3.13
N VAL A 399 9.34 9.25 -4.01
CA VAL A 399 9.28 9.10 -5.47
C VAL A 399 10.64 8.78 -6.08
N GLY A 400 11.69 8.71 -5.27
CA GLY A 400 13.03 8.37 -5.72
C GLY A 400 14.10 8.57 -4.65
N ILE A 401 15.34 8.33 -5.05
CA ILE A 401 16.53 8.59 -4.22
C ILE A 401 17.67 9.04 -5.13
N GLU A 402 18.40 10.06 -4.70
CA GLU A 402 19.59 10.55 -5.40
C GLU A 402 20.85 10.41 -4.57
N LYS A 403 21.97 10.28 -5.28
CA LYS A 403 23.32 10.35 -4.73
C LYS A 403 24.03 11.56 -5.32
N LYS A 404 24.64 12.37 -4.45
CA LYS A 404 25.45 13.53 -4.81
C LYS A 404 26.90 13.11 -5.05
N LEU A 405 27.66 13.94 -5.76
CA LEU A 405 29.08 13.70 -6.06
C LEU A 405 29.97 13.60 -4.82
N ASP A 406 29.58 14.24 -3.71
CA ASP A 406 30.26 14.14 -2.42
C ASP A 406 29.93 12.83 -1.65
N GLY A 407 29.10 11.96 -2.24
CA GLY A 407 28.64 10.70 -1.66
C GLY A 407 27.41 10.82 -0.76
N SER A 408 26.95 12.03 -0.45
CA SER A 408 25.71 12.24 0.31
C SER A 408 24.49 11.80 -0.50
N LYS A 409 23.40 11.46 0.21
CA LYS A 409 22.15 11.00 -0.42
C LYS A 409 20.98 11.85 0.04
N ASN A 410 20.01 12.02 -0.87
CA ASN A 410 18.72 12.63 -0.56
C ASN A 410 17.60 11.70 -1.02
N LEU A 411 16.57 11.57 -0.19
CA LEU A 411 15.28 11.06 -0.65
C LEU A 411 14.62 12.13 -1.51
N LEU A 412 14.00 11.70 -2.60
CA LEU A 412 13.11 12.52 -3.41
C LEU A 412 11.68 12.22 -2.96
N VAL A 413 10.94 13.24 -2.54
CA VAL A 413 9.61 13.08 -1.93
C VAL A 413 8.59 14.02 -2.56
N PHE A 414 7.36 13.54 -2.62
CA PHE A 414 6.16 14.36 -2.69
C PHE A 414 5.60 14.50 -1.28
N ASP A 415 5.30 15.74 -0.89
CA ASP A 415 4.89 16.09 0.46
C ASP A 415 3.51 16.75 0.41
N PRO A 416 2.46 16.08 0.93
CA PRO A 416 1.10 16.59 0.80
C PRO A 416 0.87 17.90 1.56
N MET A 417 1.75 18.28 2.49
CA MET A 417 1.58 19.54 3.21
C MET A 417 1.84 20.79 2.36
N PHE A 418 2.41 20.63 1.16
CA PHE A 418 2.82 21.74 0.31
C PHE A 418 2.35 21.56 -1.14
N HIS A 419 2.09 22.68 -1.79
CA HIS A 419 1.80 22.81 -3.20
C HIS A 419 3.09 22.92 -3.99
N ASP A 420 3.08 22.42 -5.22
CA ASP A 420 4.19 22.66 -6.14
C ASP A 420 4.35 24.16 -6.39
N ALA A 421 5.58 24.65 -6.29
CA ALA A 421 5.89 26.05 -6.54
C ALA A 421 5.43 26.46 -7.96
N PRO A 422 4.89 27.68 -8.16
CA PRO A 422 4.44 28.16 -9.47
C PRO A 422 5.48 27.99 -10.57
N ASP A 423 6.76 28.18 -10.23
CA ASP A 423 7.87 28.05 -11.17
C ASP A 423 8.14 26.60 -11.61
N VAL A 424 7.81 25.60 -10.79
CA VAL A 424 7.83 24.17 -11.19
C VAL A 424 6.62 23.87 -12.07
N ILE A 425 5.44 24.35 -11.69
CA ILE A 425 4.20 24.15 -12.47
C ILE A 425 4.34 24.72 -13.89
N LYS A 426 4.97 25.89 -14.05
CA LYS A 426 5.23 26.53 -15.36
C LYS A 426 6.09 25.68 -16.31
N LEU A 427 6.82 24.69 -15.80
CA LEU A 427 7.71 23.80 -16.57
C LEU A 427 7.02 22.51 -17.02
N ILE A 428 5.87 22.16 -16.45
CA ILE A 428 5.13 20.94 -16.81
C ILE A 428 4.76 20.95 -18.30
N GLY A 429 4.95 19.81 -18.95
CA GLY A 429 4.65 19.61 -20.38
C GLY A 429 5.70 20.20 -21.33
N ARG A 430 6.74 20.88 -20.83
CA ARG A 430 7.86 21.31 -21.67
C ARG A 430 8.77 20.11 -21.96
N THR A 431 9.06 19.88 -23.23
CA THR A 431 9.94 18.79 -23.68
C THR A 431 11.41 19.05 -23.38
N SER A 432 11.81 20.32 -23.25
CA SER A 432 13.15 20.72 -22.82
C SER A 432 13.12 22.11 -22.18
N PHE A 433 13.95 22.32 -21.16
CA PHE A 433 14.18 23.62 -20.53
C PHE A 433 15.55 23.63 -19.84
N SER A 434 16.07 24.83 -19.58
CA SER A 434 17.30 25.00 -18.79
C SER A 434 17.09 26.04 -17.69
N VAL A 435 17.57 25.76 -16.49
CA VAL A 435 17.53 26.68 -15.34
C VAL A 435 18.93 26.91 -14.78
N LYS A 436 19.18 28.11 -14.26
CA LYS A 436 20.51 28.49 -13.73
C LYS A 436 20.86 27.81 -12.41
N ASN A 437 19.87 27.63 -11.52
CA ASN A 437 20.09 27.03 -10.20
C ASN A 437 19.07 25.91 -9.93
N PRO A 438 19.27 24.70 -10.49
CA PRO A 438 18.32 23.60 -10.34
C PRO A 438 18.07 23.20 -8.88
N ALA A 439 19.10 23.31 -8.03
CA ALA A 439 19.03 22.91 -6.61
C ALA A 439 17.95 23.67 -5.83
N GLU A 440 17.68 24.93 -6.18
CA GLU A 440 16.63 25.73 -5.52
C GLU A 440 15.22 25.26 -5.85
N PHE A 441 14.99 24.75 -7.06
CA PHE A 441 13.69 24.17 -7.46
C PHE A 441 13.48 22.80 -6.80
N LEU A 442 14.57 22.06 -6.59
CA LEU A 442 14.56 20.71 -6.02
C LEU A 442 14.48 20.71 -4.49
N ARG A 443 14.70 21.86 -3.84
CA ARG A 443 14.81 21.97 -2.38
C ARG A 443 13.56 21.44 -1.65
N ALA A 444 12.36 21.77 -2.13
CA ALA A 444 11.10 21.32 -1.52
C ALA A 444 10.89 19.79 -1.62
N TYR A 445 11.51 19.14 -2.62
CA TYR A 445 11.35 17.71 -2.91
C TYR A 445 12.49 16.85 -2.34
N ARG A 446 13.53 17.45 -1.75
CA ARG A 446 14.68 16.72 -1.19
C ARG A 446 14.55 16.59 0.32
N ARG A 447 14.82 15.38 0.83
CA ARG A 447 15.01 15.13 2.27
C ARG A 447 16.39 14.52 2.48
N ASN A 448 17.28 15.30 3.05
CA ASN A 448 18.67 14.92 3.30
C ASN A 448 18.83 14.19 4.64
N MET A 449 20.03 13.67 4.90
CA MET A 449 20.34 13.00 6.18
C MET A 449 20.13 13.91 7.40
N LYS A 450 20.36 15.23 7.28
CA LYS A 450 20.12 16.17 8.39
C LYS A 450 18.64 16.25 8.75
N TYR A 451 17.75 16.19 7.76
CA TYR A 451 16.31 16.11 7.99
C TYR A 451 15.94 14.80 8.70
N LEU A 452 16.45 13.66 8.21
CA LEU A 452 16.09 12.35 8.74
C LEU A 452 16.60 12.12 10.16
N LYS A 453 17.80 12.58 10.51
CA LYS A 453 18.40 12.41 11.86
C LYS A 453 17.59 13.00 13.02
N LYS A 454 16.57 13.83 12.73
CA LYS A 454 15.63 14.35 13.72
C LYS A 454 14.73 13.24 14.30
N TYR A 455 14.54 12.15 13.57
CA TYR A 455 13.60 11.09 13.91
C TYR A 455 14.35 9.82 14.31
N ARG A 456 13.84 9.14 15.34
CA ARG A 456 14.46 7.91 15.87
C ARG A 456 14.01 6.64 15.16
N ALA A 457 12.94 6.76 14.38
CA ALA A 457 12.33 5.61 13.74
C ALA A 457 11.48 6.04 12.55
N PHE A 458 11.32 5.12 11.61
CA PHE A 458 10.61 5.30 10.35
C PHE A 458 9.77 4.09 10.02
N GLU A 459 8.74 4.27 9.22
CA GLU A 459 8.03 3.17 8.57
C GLU A 459 7.88 3.47 7.09
N VAL A 460 7.91 2.43 6.28
CA VAL A 460 7.61 2.51 4.85
C VAL A 460 6.60 1.44 4.48
N LEU A 461 5.77 1.76 3.51
CA LEU A 461 4.88 0.82 2.84
C LEU A 461 5.17 0.88 1.35
N SER A 462 5.69 -0.21 0.82
CA SER A 462 6.01 -0.34 -0.59
C SER A 462 5.05 -1.33 -1.25
N GLN A 463 4.58 -1.00 -2.45
CA GLN A 463 3.92 -1.98 -3.29
C GLN A 463 4.98 -2.95 -3.80
N LEU A 464 4.67 -4.23 -3.64
CA LEU A 464 5.48 -5.31 -4.15
C LEU A 464 5.20 -5.44 -5.66
N ASN A 465 6.10 -6.03 -6.43
CA ASN A 465 5.89 -6.38 -7.85
C ASN A 465 6.54 -7.75 -8.14
N PHE A 466 5.74 -8.83 -8.23
CA PHE A 466 6.18 -10.18 -8.63
C PHE A 466 5.02 -10.97 -9.25
N ILE A 467 5.25 -11.83 -10.24
CA ILE A 467 4.19 -12.20 -11.22
C ILE A 467 3.97 -13.72 -11.34
N THR A 468 2.75 -14.19 -11.05
CA THR A 468 2.25 -15.57 -11.33
C THR A 468 0.80 -15.65 -11.84
N GLY A 469 0.49 -16.62 -12.70
CA GLY A 469 -0.76 -16.69 -13.49
C GLY A 469 -2.03 -17.22 -12.81
N ASN A 470 -2.04 -17.56 -11.51
CA ASN A 470 -3.21 -18.23 -10.90
C ASN A 470 -3.42 -17.93 -9.39
N LYS A 471 -4.56 -17.30 -9.09
CA LYS A 471 -4.94 -16.77 -7.76
C LYS A 471 -5.05 -17.82 -6.64
N HIS A 472 -5.46 -19.05 -6.94
CA HIS A 472 -5.58 -20.10 -5.90
C HIS A 472 -4.26 -20.81 -5.61
N LYS A 473 -3.28 -20.68 -6.50
CA LYS A 473 -1.95 -21.30 -6.37
C LYS A 473 -1.04 -20.46 -5.47
N LEU A 474 -1.17 -19.13 -5.49
CA LEU A 474 -0.36 -18.21 -4.69
C LEU A 474 -0.36 -18.53 -3.19
N ALA A 475 -1.53 -18.80 -2.59
CA ALA A 475 -1.65 -19.11 -1.17
C ALA A 475 -0.94 -20.42 -0.76
N GLU A 476 -0.84 -21.39 -1.67
CA GLU A 476 -0.12 -22.65 -1.40
C GLU A 476 1.38 -22.49 -1.59
N VAL A 477 1.79 -21.68 -2.57
CA VAL A 477 3.17 -21.35 -2.86
C VAL A 477 3.78 -20.52 -1.73
N GLN A 478 3.08 -19.47 -1.26
CA GLN A 478 3.49 -18.66 -0.10
C GLN A 478 3.55 -19.48 1.19
N ALA A 479 2.61 -20.41 1.42
CA ALA A 479 2.63 -21.28 2.60
C ALA A 479 3.86 -22.22 2.67
N ILE A 480 4.52 -22.49 1.53
CA ILE A 480 5.65 -23.42 1.44
C ILE A 480 6.99 -22.67 1.32
N LEU A 481 7.02 -21.58 0.53
CA LEU A 481 8.21 -20.75 0.34
C LEU A 481 8.47 -19.82 1.54
N GLY A 482 7.43 -19.40 2.27
CA GLY A 482 7.56 -18.48 3.40
C GLY A 482 8.15 -17.12 2.99
N ASP A 483 8.72 -16.38 3.93
CA ASP A 483 9.32 -15.04 3.70
C ASP A 483 10.62 -15.06 2.88
N ALA A 484 11.02 -16.21 2.35
CA ALA A 484 12.26 -16.33 1.56
C ALA A 484 12.16 -15.64 0.21
N VAL A 485 10.94 -15.46 -0.30
CA VAL A 485 10.66 -14.93 -1.64
C VAL A 485 9.33 -14.21 -1.59
N ASP A 486 9.32 -12.94 -1.96
CA ASP A 486 8.09 -12.21 -2.14
C ASP A 486 7.45 -12.58 -3.49
N LEU A 487 6.16 -12.93 -3.47
CA LEU A 487 5.45 -13.50 -4.61
C LEU A 487 4.11 -12.81 -4.79
N GLN A 488 3.81 -12.38 -6.02
CA GLN A 488 2.47 -11.90 -6.37
C GLN A 488 1.92 -12.55 -7.64
N SER A 489 0.63 -12.34 -7.86
CA SER A 489 -0.15 -13.01 -8.90
C SER A 489 -0.64 -12.02 -9.97
N ARG A 490 -0.14 -12.16 -11.19
CA ARG A 490 -0.69 -11.52 -12.40
C ARG A 490 -1.15 -12.59 -13.38
N SER A 491 -2.45 -12.58 -13.69
CA SER A 491 -3.02 -13.44 -14.73
C SER A 491 -2.64 -12.89 -16.10
N ILE A 492 -1.91 -13.68 -16.88
CA ILE A 492 -1.54 -13.37 -18.25
C ILE A 492 -2.11 -14.49 -19.12
N ASP A 493 -2.88 -14.11 -20.14
CA ASP A 493 -3.37 -15.06 -21.14
C ASP A 493 -2.25 -15.36 -22.13
N LEU A 494 -1.68 -16.56 -22.03
CA LEU A 494 -0.55 -16.99 -22.83
C LEU A 494 -0.97 -18.19 -23.68
N VAL A 495 -0.53 -18.18 -24.94
CA VAL A 495 -0.73 -19.33 -25.83
C VAL A 495 0.02 -20.54 -25.28
N GLU A 496 -0.72 -21.60 -24.94
CA GLU A 496 -0.16 -22.88 -24.51
C GLU A 496 0.14 -23.75 -25.73
N ILE A 497 1.43 -24.00 -25.99
CA ILE A 497 1.85 -24.92 -27.04
C ILE A 497 1.54 -26.38 -26.67
N GLN A 498 1.61 -27.28 -27.63
CA GLN A 498 1.57 -28.73 -27.40
C GLN A 498 2.99 -29.27 -27.35
N GLY A 499 3.23 -30.27 -26.49
CA GLY A 499 4.56 -30.86 -26.31
C GLY A 499 4.67 -31.67 -25.03
N THR A 500 5.91 -31.89 -24.60
CA THR A 500 6.22 -32.45 -23.27
C THR A 500 5.91 -31.45 -22.16
N ILE A 501 5.82 -31.92 -20.91
CA ILE A 501 5.54 -31.05 -19.75
C ILE A 501 6.61 -29.96 -19.63
N GLU A 502 7.86 -30.33 -19.89
CA GLU A 502 9.02 -29.46 -19.82
C GLU A 502 9.03 -28.40 -20.93
N GLU A 503 8.73 -28.78 -22.18
CA GLU A 503 8.65 -27.85 -23.31
C GLU A 503 7.54 -26.82 -23.10
N ILE A 504 6.36 -27.27 -22.67
CA ILE A 504 5.21 -26.40 -22.39
C ILE A 504 5.55 -25.42 -21.28
N SER A 505 6.07 -25.91 -20.15
CA SER A 505 6.41 -25.06 -19.00
C SER A 505 7.48 -24.02 -19.34
N LYS A 506 8.49 -24.41 -20.13
CA LYS A 506 9.54 -23.50 -20.59
C LYS A 506 9.02 -22.45 -21.55
N ASP A 507 8.25 -22.82 -22.58
CA ASP A 507 7.70 -21.87 -23.54
C ASP A 507 6.76 -20.87 -22.85
N LYS A 508 5.89 -21.36 -21.97
CA LYS A 508 5.02 -20.53 -21.13
C LYS A 508 5.84 -19.54 -20.29
N CYS A 509 6.93 -19.98 -19.69
CA CYS A 509 7.83 -19.13 -18.91
C CYS A 509 8.52 -18.08 -19.78
N ARG A 510 9.02 -18.44 -20.97
CA ARG A 510 9.65 -17.48 -21.90
C ARG A 510 8.67 -16.40 -22.33
N ARG A 511 7.46 -16.79 -22.76
CA ARG A 511 6.41 -15.83 -23.16
C ARG A 511 5.97 -14.96 -22.00
N ALA A 512 5.85 -15.53 -20.79
CA ALA A 512 5.58 -14.76 -19.59
C ALA A 512 6.69 -13.73 -19.36
N ALA A 513 7.97 -14.11 -19.48
CA ALA A 513 9.10 -13.20 -19.29
C ALA A 513 9.11 -12.08 -20.34
N GLU A 514 8.80 -12.39 -21.60
CA GLU A 514 8.67 -11.42 -22.70
C GLU A 514 7.52 -10.43 -22.46
N GLU A 515 6.37 -10.87 -21.97
CA GLU A 515 5.24 -9.98 -21.68
C GLU A 515 5.49 -9.13 -20.42
N VAL A 516 6.16 -9.71 -19.44
CA VAL A 516 6.41 -9.10 -18.13
C VAL A 516 7.62 -8.16 -18.14
N GLN A 517 8.58 -8.38 -19.04
CA GLN A 517 9.85 -7.66 -19.09
C GLN A 517 10.62 -7.72 -17.76
N GLY A 518 10.61 -8.88 -17.09
CA GLY A 518 11.25 -9.09 -15.80
C GLY A 518 11.14 -10.52 -15.27
N PRO A 519 11.56 -10.79 -14.02
CA PRO A 519 11.53 -12.12 -13.44
C PRO A 519 10.11 -12.70 -13.37
N VAL A 520 9.97 -13.97 -13.74
CA VAL A 520 8.67 -14.66 -13.76
C VAL A 520 8.76 -16.06 -13.20
N LEU A 521 7.69 -16.48 -12.52
CA LEU A 521 7.49 -17.85 -12.07
C LEU A 521 6.13 -18.37 -12.54
N VAL A 522 6.14 -19.35 -13.43
CA VAL A 522 4.93 -20.00 -13.95
C VAL A 522 4.79 -21.42 -13.39
N GLU A 523 3.56 -21.92 -13.31
CA GLU A 523 3.26 -23.27 -12.82
C GLU A 523 2.31 -24.03 -13.75
N ASP A 524 2.72 -25.22 -14.18
CA ASP A 524 1.89 -26.18 -14.89
C ASP A 524 1.69 -27.48 -14.10
N THR A 525 0.51 -28.07 -14.29
CA THR A 525 0.10 -29.30 -13.62
C THR A 525 -0.34 -30.33 -14.65
N ALA A 526 0.19 -31.55 -14.55
CA ALA A 526 -0.13 -32.65 -15.44
C ALA A 526 -0.59 -33.88 -14.63
N LEU A 527 -1.48 -34.67 -15.23
CA LEU A 527 -1.91 -35.96 -14.71
C LEU A 527 -1.63 -37.05 -15.75
N ILE A 528 -0.70 -37.93 -15.42
CA ILE A 528 -0.15 -38.97 -16.30
C ILE A 528 -0.83 -40.29 -15.95
N PHE A 529 -1.41 -40.99 -16.92
CA PHE A 529 -1.78 -42.39 -16.75
C PHE A 529 -0.71 -43.27 -17.40
N ASN A 530 -0.17 -44.23 -16.64
CA ASN A 530 0.90 -45.10 -17.13
C ASN A 530 0.42 -45.97 -18.30
N ALA A 531 -0.81 -46.48 -18.19
CA ALA A 531 -1.50 -47.21 -19.26
C ALA A 531 -1.60 -46.44 -20.59
N PHE A 532 -1.62 -45.11 -20.54
CA PHE A 532 -1.75 -44.23 -21.72
C PHE A 532 -0.40 -43.65 -22.16
N LYS A 533 0.72 -44.21 -21.69
CA LYS A 533 2.08 -43.73 -22.02
C LYS A 533 2.21 -42.22 -21.79
N ASN A 534 1.82 -41.77 -20.59
CA ASN A 534 1.89 -40.40 -20.09
C ASN A 534 0.73 -39.46 -20.46
N LEU A 535 -0.26 -39.90 -21.22
CA LEU A 535 -1.48 -39.12 -21.45
C LEU A 535 -2.51 -39.31 -20.31
N PRO A 536 -3.42 -38.34 -20.07
CA PRO A 536 -3.58 -37.06 -20.78
C PRO A 536 -2.46 -36.04 -20.51
N GLY A 537 -1.67 -36.24 -19.45
CA GLY A 537 -0.47 -35.45 -19.16
C GLY A 537 -0.79 -33.96 -19.00
N PRO A 538 -0.12 -33.05 -19.75
CA PRO A 538 -0.37 -31.61 -19.68
C PRO A 538 -1.78 -31.23 -20.19
N TYR A 539 -2.46 -32.10 -20.94
CA TYR A 539 -3.77 -31.84 -21.51
C TYR A 539 -4.93 -32.12 -20.54
N ILE A 540 -4.64 -32.47 -19.28
CA ILE A 540 -5.63 -32.90 -18.30
C ILE A 540 -6.79 -31.92 -18.12
N LYS A 541 -6.57 -30.61 -18.25
CA LYS A 541 -7.63 -29.59 -18.17
C LYS A 541 -8.77 -29.90 -19.15
N TRP A 542 -8.44 -30.10 -20.43
CA TRP A 542 -9.42 -30.35 -21.50
C TRP A 542 -10.13 -31.69 -21.33
N PHE A 543 -9.38 -32.71 -20.90
CA PHE A 543 -9.96 -34.03 -20.61
C PHE A 543 -10.92 -33.95 -19.43
N PHE A 544 -10.57 -33.22 -18.37
CA PHE A 544 -11.43 -33.06 -17.20
C PHE A 544 -12.69 -32.24 -17.52
N GLU A 545 -12.56 -31.12 -18.23
CA GLU A 545 -13.70 -30.28 -18.64
C GLU A 545 -14.71 -31.07 -19.50
N SER A 546 -14.20 -31.96 -20.36
CA SER A 546 -15.05 -32.74 -21.27
C SER A 546 -15.67 -33.98 -20.62
N LEU A 547 -14.94 -34.65 -19.73
CA LEU A 547 -15.27 -36.00 -19.25
C LEU A 547 -15.71 -36.04 -17.78
N GLY A 548 -15.35 -35.04 -16.99
CA GLY A 548 -15.53 -35.03 -15.55
C GLY A 548 -14.80 -36.20 -14.84
N HIS A 549 -15.06 -36.38 -13.55
CA HIS A 549 -14.42 -37.45 -12.77
C HIS A 549 -14.76 -38.86 -13.27
N ASP A 550 -16.04 -39.11 -13.57
CA ASP A 550 -16.51 -40.41 -14.01
C ASP A 550 -15.95 -40.78 -15.39
N GLY A 551 -15.93 -39.83 -16.34
CA GLY A 551 -15.35 -40.07 -17.65
C GLY A 551 -13.84 -40.29 -17.61
N LEU A 552 -13.10 -39.56 -16.77
CA LEU A 552 -11.68 -39.82 -16.55
C LEU A 552 -11.40 -41.22 -15.98
N ASN A 553 -12.26 -41.72 -15.08
CA ASN A 553 -12.15 -43.09 -14.59
C ASN A 553 -12.46 -44.13 -15.70
N LYS A 554 -13.52 -43.88 -16.47
CA LYS A 554 -13.96 -44.74 -17.58
C LYS A 554 -12.94 -44.82 -18.72
N LEU A 555 -12.11 -43.78 -18.94
CA LEU A 555 -11.01 -43.84 -19.91
C LEU A 555 -10.10 -45.05 -19.68
N LEU A 556 -9.88 -45.42 -18.43
CA LEU A 556 -9.01 -46.53 -18.08
C LEU A 556 -9.74 -47.87 -18.06
N ALA A 557 -11.06 -47.96 -18.29
CA ALA A 557 -11.85 -49.18 -18.10
C ALA A 557 -11.27 -50.41 -18.83
N GLY A 558 -10.70 -50.23 -20.04
CA GLY A 558 -10.08 -51.29 -20.84
C GLY A 558 -8.65 -51.69 -20.43
N PHE A 559 -8.09 -51.06 -19.40
CA PHE A 559 -6.71 -51.29 -18.95
C PHE A 559 -6.71 -51.85 -17.53
N GLU A 560 -5.94 -52.91 -17.28
CA GLU A 560 -5.76 -53.43 -15.93
C GLU A 560 -4.94 -52.47 -15.06
N ASP A 561 -3.93 -51.84 -15.67
CA ASP A 561 -3.10 -50.84 -15.03
C ASP A 561 -3.88 -49.52 -14.85
N LYS A 562 -4.00 -49.10 -13.59
CA LYS A 562 -4.60 -47.82 -13.19
C LYS A 562 -3.59 -46.89 -12.54
N SER A 563 -2.31 -47.25 -12.56
CA SER A 563 -1.26 -46.42 -11.98
C SER A 563 -1.14 -45.10 -12.74
N ALA A 564 -0.89 -44.05 -11.99
CA ALA A 564 -0.83 -42.69 -12.48
C ALA A 564 0.19 -41.87 -11.71
N GLU A 565 0.65 -40.79 -12.33
CA GLU A 565 1.49 -39.79 -11.71
C GLU A 565 0.83 -38.42 -11.78
N SER A 566 0.85 -37.70 -10.67
CA SER A 566 0.61 -36.26 -10.67
C SER A 566 1.95 -35.53 -10.77
N VAL A 567 2.03 -34.53 -11.64
CA VAL A 567 3.26 -33.78 -11.90
C VAL A 567 2.98 -32.28 -11.78
N CYS A 568 3.78 -31.58 -10.98
CA CYS A 568 3.81 -30.13 -10.93
C CYS A 568 5.15 -29.67 -11.50
N THR A 569 5.15 -28.70 -12.39
CA THR A 569 6.37 -28.06 -12.88
C THR A 569 6.26 -26.57 -12.65
N PHE A 570 7.17 -26.02 -11.84
CA PHE A 570 7.44 -24.60 -11.80
C PHE A 570 8.53 -24.28 -12.82
N ALA A 571 8.39 -23.18 -13.54
CA ALA A 571 9.45 -22.65 -14.40
C ALA A 571 9.74 -21.20 -14.06
N TYR A 572 11.01 -20.90 -13.80
CA TYR A 572 11.51 -19.57 -13.44
C TYR A 572 12.38 -19.00 -14.56
N SER A 573 12.24 -17.70 -14.83
CA SER A 573 13.16 -16.93 -15.66
C SER A 573 13.46 -15.60 -14.98
N GLU A 574 14.69 -15.11 -15.11
CA GLU A 574 15.11 -13.79 -14.63
C GLU A 574 14.58 -12.64 -15.51
N GLY A 575 14.17 -12.94 -16.74
CA GLY A 575 13.67 -11.95 -17.69
C GLY A 575 13.80 -12.38 -19.15
N PRO A 576 13.41 -11.50 -20.11
CA PRO A 576 13.55 -11.76 -21.53
C PRO A 576 14.97 -12.20 -21.91
N GLY A 577 15.09 -13.26 -22.72
CA GLY A 577 16.39 -13.77 -23.18
C GLY A 577 17.10 -14.74 -22.21
N HIS A 578 16.61 -14.91 -20.98
CA HIS A 578 17.13 -15.91 -20.04
C HIS A 578 16.43 -17.26 -20.24
N GLU A 579 17.20 -18.35 -20.26
CA GLU A 579 16.65 -19.70 -20.43
C GLU A 579 15.94 -20.16 -19.15
N PRO A 580 14.67 -20.61 -19.22
CA PRO A 580 13.93 -20.97 -18.02
C PRO A 580 14.49 -22.20 -17.29
N ILE A 581 14.53 -22.09 -15.97
CA ILE A 581 14.91 -23.15 -15.04
C ILE A 581 13.64 -23.83 -14.54
N ILE A 582 13.60 -25.17 -14.60
CA ILE A 582 12.43 -25.96 -14.22
C ILE A 582 12.62 -26.68 -12.88
N PHE A 583 11.58 -26.65 -12.05
CA PHE A 583 11.50 -27.35 -10.78
C PHE A 583 10.28 -28.27 -10.82
N GLN A 584 10.54 -29.57 -10.96
CA GLN A 584 9.48 -30.55 -11.16
C GLN A 584 9.31 -31.46 -9.95
N GLY A 585 8.09 -31.58 -9.46
CA GLY A 585 7.69 -32.52 -8.43
C GLY A 585 6.72 -33.55 -8.98
N ARG A 586 6.91 -34.81 -8.60
CA ARG A 586 6.12 -35.95 -9.07
C ARG A 586 5.61 -36.76 -7.90
N THR A 587 4.37 -37.24 -8.02
CA THR A 587 3.78 -38.14 -7.04
C THR A 587 3.02 -39.25 -7.73
N GLU A 588 3.47 -40.48 -7.48
CA GLU A 588 2.83 -41.72 -7.92
C GLU A 588 1.55 -42.01 -7.14
N GLY A 589 0.59 -42.62 -7.82
CA GLY A 589 -0.71 -42.96 -7.27
C GLY A 589 -1.51 -43.84 -8.23
N LYS A 590 -2.82 -43.86 -8.03
CA LYS A 590 -3.75 -44.68 -8.82
C LYS A 590 -5.02 -43.91 -9.13
N ILE A 591 -5.58 -44.13 -10.31
CA ILE A 591 -6.90 -43.60 -10.66
C ILE A 591 -7.99 -44.50 -10.13
N VAL A 592 -8.91 -43.90 -9.38
CA VAL A 592 -10.00 -44.59 -8.68
C VAL A 592 -11.33 -43.87 -8.89
N PRO A 593 -12.47 -44.53 -8.64
CA PRO A 593 -13.75 -43.83 -8.62
C PRO A 593 -13.73 -42.68 -7.62
N ALA A 594 -14.38 -41.57 -7.97
CA ALA A 594 -14.30 -40.33 -7.22
C ALA A 594 -14.74 -40.50 -5.76
N ARG A 595 -13.92 -40.04 -4.80
CA ARG A 595 -14.25 -39.98 -3.37
C ARG A 595 -13.82 -38.64 -2.77
N GLY A 596 -14.41 -38.26 -1.64
CA GLY A 596 -14.14 -36.98 -0.98
C GLY A 596 -14.90 -35.78 -1.59
N ALA A 597 -14.50 -34.58 -1.20
CA ALA A 597 -15.16 -33.36 -1.63
C ALA A 597 -14.88 -33.03 -3.10
N ILE A 598 -15.93 -32.85 -3.91
CA ILE A 598 -15.83 -32.48 -5.33
C ILE A 598 -15.68 -30.95 -5.46
N ALA A 599 -14.69 -30.40 -4.78
CA ALA A 599 -14.44 -28.96 -4.76
C ALA A 599 -13.34 -28.54 -5.74
N PHE A 600 -12.42 -29.44 -6.09
CA PHE A 600 -11.18 -29.07 -6.79
C PHE A 600 -10.67 -30.12 -7.79
N GLY A 601 -10.71 -29.78 -9.07
CA GLY A 601 -10.03 -30.50 -10.15
C GLY A 601 -10.23 -32.02 -10.13
N TRP A 602 -9.18 -32.77 -10.43
CA TRP A 602 -9.17 -34.23 -10.47
C TRP A 602 -8.74 -34.89 -9.15
N ASP A 603 -8.58 -34.13 -8.06
CA ASP A 603 -8.20 -34.66 -6.74
C ASP A 603 -9.09 -35.84 -6.26
N PRO A 604 -10.42 -35.86 -6.48
CA PRO A 604 -11.28 -36.96 -6.05
C PRO A 604 -10.97 -38.31 -6.68
N ILE A 605 -10.28 -38.35 -7.82
CA ILE A 605 -9.99 -39.60 -8.54
C ILE A 605 -8.53 -40.05 -8.41
N PHE A 606 -7.68 -39.27 -7.74
CA PHE A 606 -6.26 -39.60 -7.57
C PHE A 606 -6.01 -40.12 -6.16
N GLU A 607 -5.80 -41.43 -6.05
CA GLU A 607 -5.47 -42.13 -4.80
C GLU A 607 -3.96 -42.14 -4.57
N TYR A 608 -3.54 -41.80 -3.35
CA TYR A 608 -2.14 -41.82 -2.95
C TYR A 608 -1.86 -42.75 -1.77
N GLY A 609 -0.78 -43.51 -1.91
CA GLY A 609 -0.11 -44.21 -0.81
C GLY A 609 -0.88 -45.42 -0.25
N PRO A 610 -0.30 -46.11 0.74
CA PRO A 610 -0.85 -47.33 1.33
C PRO A 610 -2.12 -47.10 2.15
N ALA A 611 -2.42 -45.85 2.52
CA ALA A 611 -3.65 -45.48 3.23
C ALA A 611 -4.91 -45.49 2.34
N GLY A 612 -4.76 -45.58 1.02
CA GLY A 612 -5.88 -45.71 0.07
C GLY A 612 -6.80 -44.48 -0.01
N GLN A 613 -6.32 -43.32 0.41
CA GLN A 613 -7.08 -42.08 0.38
C GLN A 613 -6.85 -41.33 -0.93
N THR A 614 -7.91 -40.71 -1.44
CA THR A 614 -7.82 -39.75 -2.53
C THR A 614 -7.30 -38.41 -2.04
N TYR A 615 -6.73 -37.59 -2.92
CA TYR A 615 -6.30 -36.23 -2.55
C TYR A 615 -7.45 -35.38 -1.98
N ALA A 616 -8.69 -35.62 -2.41
CA ALA A 616 -9.87 -34.91 -1.90
C ALA A 616 -10.33 -35.38 -0.51
N GLU A 617 -9.89 -36.56 -0.06
CA GLU A 617 -10.15 -37.08 1.29
C GLU A 617 -9.08 -36.67 2.30
N MET A 618 -7.96 -36.13 1.84
CA MET A 618 -6.83 -35.73 2.68
C MET A 618 -7.00 -34.31 3.23
N PRO A 619 -6.68 -34.08 4.52
CA PRO A 619 -6.50 -32.73 5.04
C PRO A 619 -5.45 -31.96 4.23
N LYS A 620 -5.72 -30.69 3.92
CA LYS A 620 -4.84 -29.86 3.07
C LYS A 620 -3.38 -29.83 3.54
N ALA A 621 -3.16 -29.74 4.86
CA ALA A 621 -1.81 -29.72 5.44
C ALA A 621 -1.05 -31.05 5.25
N GLU A 622 -1.75 -32.19 5.18
CA GLU A 622 -1.13 -33.49 4.93
C GLU A 622 -0.86 -33.69 3.45
N LYS A 623 -1.83 -33.33 2.59
CA LYS A 623 -1.67 -33.32 1.13
C LYS A 623 -0.43 -32.52 0.71
N ASN A 624 -0.25 -31.32 1.26
CA ASN A 624 0.85 -30.44 0.87
C ASN A 624 2.24 -31.10 1.05
N LYS A 625 2.43 -31.92 2.09
CA LYS A 625 3.71 -32.61 2.37
C LYS A 625 4.08 -33.68 1.36
N ILE A 626 3.09 -34.27 0.69
CA ILE A 626 3.28 -35.42 -0.22
C ILE A 626 2.95 -35.08 -1.68
N SER A 627 2.33 -33.93 -1.91
CA SER A 627 1.85 -33.52 -3.23
C SER A 627 2.99 -33.25 -4.20
N HIS A 628 2.72 -33.50 -5.48
CA HIS A 628 3.58 -33.12 -6.60
C HIS A 628 3.94 -31.63 -6.55
N ARG A 629 2.99 -30.74 -6.19
CA ARG A 629 3.24 -29.31 -6.00
C ARG A 629 4.20 -29.03 -4.85
N GLY A 630 3.99 -29.64 -3.68
CA GLY A 630 4.88 -29.49 -2.52
C GLY A 630 6.33 -29.87 -2.85
N LYS A 631 6.52 -31.02 -3.51
CA LYS A 631 7.86 -31.48 -3.95
C LYS A 631 8.52 -30.54 -4.96
N ALA A 632 7.73 -29.95 -5.87
CA ALA A 632 8.25 -28.99 -6.84
C ALA A 632 8.71 -27.69 -6.16
N LEU A 633 7.93 -27.23 -5.17
CA LEU A 633 8.24 -26.05 -4.37
C LEU A 633 9.44 -26.25 -3.46
N GLU A 634 9.63 -27.44 -2.89
CA GLU A 634 10.85 -27.76 -2.13
C GLU A 634 12.11 -27.63 -3.00
N LYS A 635 12.06 -28.08 -4.26
CA LYS A 635 13.17 -27.92 -5.21
C LYS A 635 13.43 -26.46 -5.56
N LEU A 636 12.38 -25.69 -5.83
CA LEU A 636 12.47 -24.25 -6.07
C LEU A 636 13.08 -23.53 -4.86
N LYS A 637 12.63 -23.88 -3.65
CA LYS A 637 13.14 -23.33 -2.39
C LYS A 637 14.63 -23.61 -2.19
N ALA A 638 15.05 -24.86 -2.40
CA ALA A 638 16.45 -25.24 -2.28
C ALA A 638 17.34 -24.44 -3.25
N TRP A 639 16.90 -24.30 -4.51
CA TRP A 639 17.62 -23.52 -5.51
C TRP A 639 17.73 -22.03 -5.16
N LEU A 640 16.65 -21.43 -4.64
CA LEU A 640 16.66 -20.03 -4.20
C LEU A 640 17.60 -19.79 -3.02
N LEU A 641 17.69 -20.74 -2.09
CA LEU A 641 18.60 -20.65 -0.94
C LEU A 641 20.08 -20.77 -1.37
N GLU A 642 20.40 -21.63 -2.34
CA GLU A 642 21.77 -21.78 -2.87
C GLU A 642 22.26 -20.53 -3.64
N ALA A 643 21.37 -19.85 -4.37
CA ALA A 643 21.69 -18.63 -5.11
C ALA A 643 22.02 -17.44 -4.18
N VAL A 644 21.38 -17.36 -3.01
CA VAL A 644 21.60 -16.30 -2.01
C VAL A 644 22.97 -16.44 -1.31
N ASP A 645 23.48 -17.66 -1.15
CA ASP A 645 24.80 -17.89 -0.56
C ASP A 645 25.95 -17.68 -1.56
N SER A 646 25.71 -17.90 -2.86
CA SER A 646 26.70 -17.72 -3.91
C SER A 646 26.97 -16.25 -4.29
N SER A 647 26.04 -15.34 -3.97
CA SER A 647 26.17 -13.89 -4.21
C SER A 647 26.88 -13.14 -3.07
N LYS A 648 27.30 -13.85 -2.01
CA LYS A 648 28.09 -13.32 -0.88
C LYS A 648 29.57 -13.70 -0.93
N ALA A 649 30.01 -14.44 -1.95
CA ALA A 649 31.40 -14.89 -2.13
C ALA A 649 32.21 -13.94 -3.03
#